data_AF-A0A928SIG3-F1
#
_entry.id   AF-A0A928SIG3-F1
#
_cell.length_a   1.000
_cell.length_b   1.000
_cell.length_c   1.000
_cell.angle_alpha   90.00
_cell.angle_beta   90.00
_cell.angle_gamma   90.00
#
_symmetry.space_group_name_H-M   'P 1'
#
loop_
_entity.id
_entity.type
_entity.pdbx_description
1 polymer ?
#
loop_
_entity_poly.entity_id
_entity_poly.type
_entity_poly.pdbx_seq_one_letter_code
_entity_poly.pdbx_strand_id
1 'polypeptide(L)'
;MTTPLVSKPEGAPEAPARLLSTPPRSLAASLLRWEWFLVILIVVVSFVNSLISPFFLEATNLFRTASDFMELGLMMLPMTFIIITTGSVDLAVASTLGMSASFMGWLFNLGVNIWLAAGAALLLGTLAGLVNGLLITRIKLPVLVVTLATFALYRGIAYVLLGDQAARGYPAAFTYLGQGKIGGTPVPFSMLLFGVLALVFGLVLHKTAFGRQLYAIGSNEEACRYSGVPVDRIKLIIFTLSGFMAALAGIVLAARFGSTRPDIGTGLELDVITATVLGGVDISGGTGTMVGAVLSLVLIGILRFGMSLVNIQGQVQGIVIGLLLILAIFLPRLGRSLGGGFKLSRGAVLGSVVALVVALLFGGFFSWSRNLVLVTPEPTPAPPTATPLPAVVLKPTPTPVSLPPTPTPRPSPTPLPTATPAPTTDQTSEAPPVTPTPTEPPKPIEEMIEIPAGPFIFGSDETEPNESPAQTIELPAYQIDRFEVTNDDFTLFVNATGYQTEPEKRSSKKSWRTEAEGRGNHPVVRVTWNDAQAFCAWLGKRLPTEQEWEKAARGEQGNLFPWGNTFDAGKANLKASGIRGTVAVGSFPGGASPYGVEDMAGNVWEWTADPYQGYPGSSYVDEFYSDELKVTRGGGWFDDEPQARASNRSAAAPDSANDDLGFRCVK
;
A
#
# COMPACT_ATOMS: atom_id res chain seq x y z
N MET A 1 -3.70 -79.25 56.93
CA MET A 1 -2.47 -78.58 56.44
C MET A 1 -2.88 -77.21 55.93
N THR A 2 -2.59 -76.19 56.74
CA THR A 2 -2.87 -74.78 56.51
C THR A 2 -1.61 -74.11 56.00
N THR A 3 -1.66 -73.55 54.79
CA THR A 3 -0.62 -72.68 54.23
C THR A 3 -1.21 -71.29 53.97
N PRO A 4 -0.42 -70.21 54.15
CA PRO A 4 -0.95 -68.91 54.55
C PRO A 4 -1.19 -67.95 53.38
N LEU A 5 -2.01 -66.94 53.67
CA LEU A 5 -2.32 -65.78 52.85
C LEU A 5 -1.05 -65.00 52.48
N VAL A 6 -0.81 -64.82 51.18
CA VAL A 6 0.16 -63.85 50.67
C VAL A 6 -0.53 -62.49 50.57
N SER A 7 0.09 -61.51 51.22
CA SER A 7 -0.33 -60.10 51.29
C SER A 7 -0.27 -59.40 49.93
N LYS A 8 -1.26 -58.54 49.71
CA LYS A 8 -1.39 -57.63 48.58
C LYS A 8 -0.24 -56.61 48.60
N PRO A 9 0.47 -56.33 47.48
CA PRO A 9 1.46 -55.27 47.44
C PRO A 9 0.76 -53.90 47.56
N GLU A 10 1.12 -53.13 48.58
CA GLU A 10 0.90 -51.69 48.67
C GLU A 10 1.65 -50.99 47.53
N GLY A 11 0.99 -50.08 46.81
CA GLY A 11 1.68 -49.15 45.91
C GLY A 11 1.31 -49.17 44.42
N ALA A 12 0.11 -49.61 44.03
CA ALA A 12 -0.44 -49.25 42.72
C ALA A 12 -1.37 -48.03 42.88
N PRO A 13 -1.13 -46.88 42.22
CA PRO A 13 -2.12 -45.81 42.21
C PRO A 13 -3.39 -46.36 41.55
N GLU A 14 -4.49 -46.37 42.30
CA GLU A 14 -5.82 -46.65 41.77
C GLU A 14 -6.04 -45.75 40.55
N ALA A 15 -6.24 -46.36 39.38
CA ALA A 15 -6.69 -45.63 38.21
C ALA A 15 -7.98 -44.89 38.60
N PRO A 16 -8.06 -43.55 38.51
CA PRO A 16 -9.29 -42.86 38.82
C PRO A 16 -10.30 -43.14 37.70
N ALA A 17 -11.10 -44.18 37.89
CA ALA A 17 -12.40 -44.34 37.25
C ALA A 17 -13.34 -43.25 37.78
N ARG A 18 -13.11 -42.00 37.35
CA ARG A 18 -14.10 -40.94 37.37
C ARG A 18 -14.29 -40.47 35.94
N LEU A 19 -15.26 -41.11 35.27
CA LEU A 19 -15.97 -40.51 34.16
C LEU A 19 -16.34 -39.09 34.57
N LEU A 20 -15.70 -38.10 33.94
CA LEU A 20 -15.99 -36.69 34.06
C LEU A 20 -17.43 -36.45 33.57
N SER A 21 -18.41 -36.63 34.46
CA SER A 21 -19.70 -35.97 34.29
C SER A 21 -19.41 -34.48 34.40
N THR A 22 -19.27 -33.81 33.25
CA THR A 22 -19.17 -32.34 33.21
C THR A 22 -20.39 -31.77 33.94
N PRO A 23 -20.20 -30.95 35.00
CA PRO A 23 -21.32 -30.36 35.71
C PRO A 23 -22.22 -29.56 34.75
N PRO A 24 -23.53 -29.45 35.01
CA PRO A 24 -24.44 -28.67 34.17
C PRO A 24 -23.93 -27.23 34.07
N ARG A 25 -23.65 -26.79 32.85
CA ARG A 25 -23.05 -25.48 32.56
C ARG A 25 -23.99 -24.37 33.03
N SER A 26 -23.52 -23.52 33.94
CA SER A 26 -24.29 -22.35 34.39
C SER A 26 -24.52 -21.38 33.22
N LEU A 27 -25.72 -20.81 33.13
CA LEU A 27 -26.08 -19.78 32.14
C LEU A 27 -25.10 -18.60 32.14
N ALA A 28 -24.55 -18.24 33.30
CA ALA A 28 -23.57 -17.17 33.43
C ALA A 28 -22.22 -17.52 32.78
N ALA A 29 -21.79 -18.79 32.82
CA ALA A 29 -20.58 -19.24 32.12
C ALA A 29 -20.78 -19.32 30.60
N SER A 30 -22.03 -19.55 30.14
CA SER A 30 -22.37 -19.49 28.72
C SER A 30 -22.40 -18.06 28.17
N LEU A 31 -22.82 -17.08 28.98
CA LEU A 31 -22.86 -15.65 28.64
C LEU A 31 -21.47 -14.98 28.68
N LEU A 32 -20.49 -15.57 29.37
CA LEU A 32 -19.12 -15.06 29.45
C LEU A 32 -18.23 -15.41 28.24
N ARG A 33 -18.78 -16.09 27.23
CA ARG A 33 -18.00 -16.49 26.06
C ARG A 33 -17.71 -15.29 25.16
N TRP A 34 -16.53 -15.30 24.52
CA TRP A 34 -16.09 -14.23 23.61
C TRP A 34 -17.10 -13.93 22.50
N GLU A 35 -17.82 -14.94 22.03
CA GLU A 35 -18.86 -14.77 21.00
C GLU A 35 -20.02 -13.88 21.46
N TRP A 36 -20.42 -13.94 22.73
CA TRP A 36 -21.48 -13.08 23.27
C TRP A 36 -21.02 -11.63 23.42
N PHE A 37 -19.75 -11.41 23.75
CA PHE A 37 -19.17 -10.07 23.73
C PHE A 37 -19.24 -9.47 22.32
N LEU A 38 -18.88 -10.24 21.29
CA LEU A 38 -19.01 -9.79 19.89
C LEU A 38 -20.46 -9.52 19.50
N VAL A 39 -21.42 -10.38 19.89
CA VAL A 39 -22.85 -10.15 19.62
C VAL A 39 -23.34 -8.87 20.28
N ILE A 40 -23.02 -8.64 21.56
CA ILE A 40 -23.38 -7.41 22.27
C ILE A 40 -22.77 -6.19 21.56
N LEU A 41 -21.50 -6.28 21.18
CA LEU A 41 -20.82 -5.19 20.48
C LEU A 41 -21.46 -4.89 19.12
N ILE A 42 -21.83 -5.92 18.35
CA ILE A 42 -22.57 -5.77 17.08
C ILE A 42 -23.90 -5.06 17.32
N VAL A 43 -24.66 -5.46 18.34
CA VAL A 43 -25.95 -4.84 18.68
C VAL A 43 -25.77 -3.37 19.06
N VAL A 44 -24.78 -3.06 19.90
CA VAL A 44 -24.47 -1.69 20.33
C VAL A 44 -24.07 -0.82 19.14
N VAL A 45 -23.13 -1.29 18.30
CA VAL A 45 -22.69 -0.55 17.11
C VAL A 45 -23.85 -0.35 16.13
N SER A 46 -24.66 -1.38 15.91
CA SER A 46 -25.82 -1.30 15.01
C SER A 46 -26.85 -0.30 15.52
N PHE A 47 -27.09 -0.28 16.84
CA PHE A 47 -27.99 0.68 17.47
C PHE A 47 -27.47 2.12 17.29
N VAL A 48 -26.19 2.38 17.61
CA VAL A 48 -25.58 3.70 17.42
C VAL A 48 -25.66 4.15 15.96
N ASN A 49 -25.29 3.29 15.02
CA ASN A 49 -25.36 3.63 13.59
C ASN A 49 -26.80 3.91 13.11
N SER A 50 -27.79 3.19 13.65
CA SER A 50 -29.20 3.44 13.34
C SER A 50 -29.71 4.80 13.85
N LEU A 51 -29.10 5.34 14.92
CA LEU A 51 -29.42 6.68 15.41
C LEU A 51 -28.76 7.79 14.57
N ILE A 52 -27.61 7.48 13.96
CA ILE A 52 -26.84 8.45 13.17
C ILE A 52 -27.39 8.58 11.76
N SER A 53 -27.75 7.46 11.11
CA SER A 53 -28.24 7.45 9.73
C SER A 53 -29.53 6.65 9.58
N PRO A 54 -30.60 7.25 9.01
CA PRO A 54 -31.85 6.54 8.75
C PRO A 54 -31.70 5.44 7.68
N PHE A 55 -30.66 5.51 6.84
CA PHE A 55 -30.39 4.56 5.76
C PHE A 55 -29.67 3.29 6.23
N PHE A 56 -29.22 3.26 7.50
CA PHE A 56 -28.43 2.15 8.04
C PHE A 56 -29.23 0.84 8.15
N LEU A 57 -30.50 0.89 8.57
CA LEU A 57 -31.34 -0.30 8.70
C LEU A 57 -32.03 -0.70 7.39
N GLU A 58 -31.76 0.01 6.29
CA GLU A 58 -32.33 -0.33 5.00
C GLU A 58 -31.70 -1.63 4.46
N ALA A 59 -32.55 -2.63 4.22
CA ALA A 59 -32.11 -3.97 3.79
C ALA A 59 -31.26 -3.92 2.51
N THR A 60 -31.61 -3.07 1.55
CA THR A 60 -30.87 -2.91 0.29
C THR A 60 -29.42 -2.46 0.53
N ASN A 61 -29.22 -1.52 1.46
CA ASN A 61 -27.90 -0.99 1.77
C ASN A 61 -27.08 -2.01 2.59
N LEU A 62 -27.71 -2.67 3.57
CA LEU A 62 -27.06 -3.73 4.34
C LEU A 62 -26.59 -4.88 3.45
N PHE A 63 -27.42 -5.35 2.53
CA PHE A 63 -27.05 -6.42 1.61
C PHE A 63 -26.01 -5.98 0.58
N ARG A 64 -26.10 -4.75 0.06
CA ARG A 64 -25.08 -4.19 -0.84
C ARG A 64 -23.73 -4.15 -0.15
N THR A 65 -23.65 -3.56 1.05
CA THR A 65 -22.40 -3.42 1.77
C THR A 65 -21.89 -4.75 2.31
N ALA A 66 -22.77 -5.70 2.66
CA ALA A 66 -22.37 -7.06 2.99
C ALA A 66 -21.51 -7.67 1.87
N SER A 67 -21.85 -7.41 0.60
CA SER A 67 -21.06 -7.90 -0.53
C SER A 67 -19.63 -7.35 -0.60
N ASP A 68 -19.30 -6.26 0.10
CA ASP A 68 -18.02 -5.58 -0.05
C ASP A 68 -16.87 -6.22 0.72
N PHE A 69 -17.19 -7.13 1.65
CA PHE A 69 -16.22 -7.79 2.52
C PHE A 69 -16.36 -9.32 2.52
N MET A 70 -17.10 -9.90 1.56
CA MET A 70 -17.25 -11.35 1.48
C MET A 70 -15.97 -12.06 1.05
N GLU A 71 -15.15 -11.43 0.21
CA GLU A 71 -13.86 -11.97 -0.24
C GLU A 71 -12.83 -12.02 0.91
N LEU A 72 -12.86 -11.03 1.80
CA LEU A 72 -12.15 -11.03 3.07
C LEU A 72 -12.63 -12.23 3.92
N GLY A 73 -13.94 -12.43 4.01
CA GLY A 73 -14.53 -13.58 4.68
C GLY A 73 -14.04 -14.93 4.15
N LEU A 74 -13.97 -15.09 2.82
CA LEU A 74 -13.49 -16.32 2.18
C LEU A 74 -12.03 -16.64 2.56
N MET A 75 -11.15 -15.63 2.60
CA MET A 75 -9.76 -15.80 3.04
C MET A 75 -9.63 -16.04 4.55
N MET A 76 -10.53 -15.49 5.36
CA MET A 76 -10.56 -15.67 6.82
C MET A 76 -10.84 -17.11 7.24
N LEU A 77 -11.65 -17.86 6.48
CA LEU A 77 -12.00 -19.26 6.79
C LEU A 77 -10.76 -20.18 6.94
N PRO A 78 -9.88 -20.32 5.93
CA PRO A 78 -8.65 -21.11 6.08
C PRO A 78 -7.63 -20.45 7.01
N MET A 79 -7.58 -19.11 7.07
CA MET A 79 -6.70 -18.41 8.00
C MET A 79 -6.99 -18.81 9.45
N THR A 80 -8.27 -18.97 9.81
CA THR A 80 -8.68 -19.48 11.13
C THR A 80 -8.07 -20.86 11.42
N PHE A 81 -8.00 -21.77 10.43
CA PHE A 81 -7.38 -23.08 10.61
C PHE A 81 -5.87 -22.96 10.79
N ILE A 82 -5.21 -22.09 10.01
CA ILE A 82 -3.77 -21.86 10.09
C ILE A 82 -3.40 -21.33 11.46
N ILE A 83 -4.05 -20.25 11.93
CA ILE A 83 -3.73 -19.65 13.23
C ILE A 83 -3.95 -20.67 14.36
N ILE A 84 -5.08 -21.38 14.36
CA ILE A 84 -5.36 -22.41 15.39
C ILE A 84 -4.29 -23.50 15.39
N THR A 85 -3.80 -23.93 14.21
CA THR A 85 -2.91 -25.09 14.10
C THR A 85 -1.44 -24.74 14.32
N THR A 86 -0.99 -23.61 13.79
CA THR A 86 0.44 -23.27 13.75
C THR A 86 0.84 -22.16 14.71
N GLY A 87 -0.12 -21.42 15.30
CA GLY A 87 0.19 -20.22 16.08
C GLY A 87 0.96 -19.19 15.24
N SER A 88 0.61 -19.09 13.95
CA SER A 88 1.26 -18.23 12.97
C SER A 88 0.26 -17.84 11.90
N VAL A 89 0.62 -16.86 11.08
CA VAL A 89 -0.28 -16.19 10.16
C VAL A 89 0.22 -16.33 8.73
N ASP A 90 -0.68 -16.57 7.79
CA ASP A 90 -0.37 -16.59 6.35
C ASP A 90 -0.47 -15.19 5.74
N LEU A 91 0.66 -14.47 5.71
CA LEU A 91 0.74 -13.15 5.09
C LEU A 91 0.56 -13.20 3.57
N ALA A 92 0.84 -14.32 2.90
CA ALA A 92 0.79 -14.42 1.45
C ALA A 92 -0.64 -14.56 0.89
N VAL A 93 -1.66 -14.66 1.74
CA VAL A 93 -3.05 -14.93 1.33
C VAL A 93 -3.56 -13.91 0.31
N ALA A 94 -3.34 -12.62 0.56
CA ALA A 94 -3.78 -11.55 -0.35
C ALA A 94 -2.91 -11.44 -1.61
N SER A 95 -1.61 -11.74 -1.52
CA SER A 95 -0.75 -11.83 -2.71
C SER A 95 -1.10 -13.03 -3.59
N THR A 96 -1.55 -14.14 -3.00
CA THR A 96 -2.04 -15.31 -3.74
C THR A 96 -3.36 -15.00 -4.44
N LEU A 97 -4.25 -14.26 -3.77
CA LEU A 97 -5.45 -13.69 -4.37
C LEU A 97 -5.10 -12.83 -5.58
N GLY A 98 -4.22 -11.83 -5.39
CA GLY A 98 -3.81 -10.90 -6.44
C GLY A 98 -3.14 -11.58 -7.63
N MET A 99 -2.25 -12.54 -7.37
CA MET A 99 -1.61 -13.36 -8.40
C MET A 99 -2.62 -14.18 -9.20
N SER A 100 -3.54 -14.86 -8.52
CA SER A 100 -4.53 -15.72 -9.18
C SER A 100 -5.50 -14.91 -10.03
N ALA A 101 -6.00 -13.79 -9.49
CA ALA A 101 -6.85 -12.87 -10.24
C ALA A 101 -6.09 -12.28 -11.45
N SER A 102 -4.83 -11.87 -11.26
CA SER A 102 -4.01 -11.29 -12.32
C SER A 102 -3.72 -12.28 -13.44
N PHE A 103 -3.45 -13.54 -13.09
CA PHE A 103 -3.27 -14.62 -14.04
C PHE A 103 -4.54 -14.91 -14.86
N MET A 104 -5.71 -14.88 -14.21
CA MET A 104 -6.99 -14.98 -14.92
C MET A 104 -7.15 -13.83 -15.93
N GLY A 105 -6.89 -12.59 -15.50
CA GLY A 105 -6.99 -11.41 -16.36
C GLY A 105 -6.02 -11.45 -17.54
N TRP A 106 -4.79 -11.90 -17.31
CA TRP A 106 -3.78 -12.10 -18.35
C TRP A 106 -4.21 -13.14 -19.39
N LEU A 107 -4.71 -14.31 -18.96
CA LEU A 107 -5.24 -15.34 -19.87
C LEU A 107 -6.45 -14.83 -20.68
N PHE A 108 -7.31 -14.03 -20.05
CA PHE A 108 -8.44 -13.42 -20.75
C PHE A 108 -8.00 -12.44 -21.83
N ASN A 109 -6.98 -11.62 -21.56
CA ASN A 109 -6.39 -10.71 -22.56
C ASN A 109 -5.76 -11.46 -23.75
N LEU A 110 -5.30 -12.72 -23.54
CA LEU A 110 -4.84 -13.61 -24.61
C LEU A 110 -6.00 -14.25 -25.41
N GLY A 111 -7.26 -13.95 -25.08
CA GLY A 111 -8.45 -14.47 -25.76
C GLY A 111 -8.95 -15.81 -25.22
N VAL A 112 -8.43 -16.29 -24.08
CA VAL A 112 -8.93 -17.52 -23.45
C VAL A 112 -10.30 -17.27 -22.83
N ASN A 113 -11.20 -18.26 -22.92
CA ASN A 113 -12.51 -18.20 -22.27
C ASN A 113 -12.36 -17.95 -20.75
N ILE A 114 -13.10 -16.97 -20.23
CA ILE A 114 -13.02 -16.53 -18.83
C ILE A 114 -13.22 -17.67 -17.82
N TRP A 115 -14.06 -18.66 -18.11
CA TRP A 115 -14.29 -19.80 -17.21
C TRP A 115 -13.10 -20.74 -17.15
N LEU A 116 -12.40 -20.94 -18.27
CA LEU A 116 -11.16 -21.70 -18.33
C LEU A 116 -10.02 -20.92 -17.65
N ALA A 117 -9.96 -19.60 -17.86
CA ALA A 117 -9.01 -18.72 -17.18
C ALA A 117 -9.22 -18.74 -15.65
N ALA A 118 -10.47 -18.70 -15.18
CA ALA A 118 -10.81 -18.81 -13.77
C ALA A 118 -10.42 -20.18 -13.19
N GLY A 119 -10.64 -21.27 -13.94
CA GLY A 119 -10.18 -22.61 -13.55
C GLY A 119 -8.66 -22.72 -13.44
N ALA A 120 -7.93 -22.13 -14.39
CA ALA A 120 -6.47 -22.08 -14.38
C ALA A 120 -5.93 -21.23 -13.21
N ALA A 121 -6.60 -20.12 -12.89
CA ALA A 121 -6.30 -19.29 -11.74
C ALA A 121 -6.53 -20.00 -10.40
N LEU A 122 -7.63 -20.75 -10.26
CA LEU A 122 -7.86 -21.61 -9.09
C LEU A 122 -6.72 -22.60 -8.91
N LEU A 123 -6.33 -23.29 -10.00
CA LEU A 123 -5.21 -24.24 -10.01
C LEU A 123 -3.92 -23.56 -9.54
N LEU A 124 -3.57 -22.40 -10.10
CA LEU A 124 -2.38 -21.65 -9.72
C LEU A 124 -2.36 -21.29 -8.23
N GLY A 125 -3.48 -20.81 -7.67
CA GLY A 125 -3.57 -20.51 -6.25
C GLY A 125 -3.44 -21.75 -5.35
N THR A 126 -4.05 -22.88 -5.73
CA THR A 126 -3.82 -24.15 -5.01
C THR A 126 -2.36 -24.57 -5.04
N LEU A 127 -1.68 -24.41 -6.18
CA LEU A 127 -0.26 -24.75 -6.31
C LEU A 127 0.61 -23.82 -5.45
N ALA A 128 0.29 -22.52 -5.41
CA ALA A 128 0.96 -21.56 -4.53
C ALA A 128 0.80 -21.92 -3.04
N GLY A 129 -0.43 -22.27 -2.61
CA GLY A 129 -0.68 -22.77 -1.26
C GLY A 129 0.06 -24.07 -0.95
N LEU A 130 0.13 -24.98 -1.93
CA LEU A 130 0.90 -26.23 -1.82
C LEU A 130 2.40 -25.95 -1.68
N VAL A 131 2.96 -25.01 -2.44
CA VAL A 131 4.37 -24.60 -2.33
C VAL A 131 4.64 -24.07 -0.91
N ASN A 132 3.78 -23.19 -0.38
CA ASN A 132 3.91 -22.71 1.00
C ASN A 132 3.87 -23.87 1.99
N GLY A 133 2.90 -24.77 1.86
CA GLY A 133 2.77 -25.96 2.69
C GLY A 133 3.99 -26.89 2.62
N LEU A 134 4.58 -27.09 1.45
CA LEU A 134 5.77 -27.92 1.24
C LEU A 134 7.02 -27.30 1.86
N LEU A 135 7.23 -25.99 1.68
CA LEU A 135 8.35 -25.25 2.30
C LEU A 135 8.27 -25.34 3.83
N ILE A 136 7.07 -25.21 4.40
CA ILE A 136 6.85 -25.27 5.84
C ILE A 136 7.04 -26.70 6.39
N THR A 137 6.57 -27.72 5.68
CA THR A 137 6.51 -29.09 6.21
C THR A 137 7.73 -29.95 5.86
N ARG A 138 8.25 -29.84 4.63
CA ARG A 138 9.39 -30.63 4.16
C ARG A 138 10.72 -29.97 4.46
N ILE A 139 10.83 -28.67 4.18
CA ILE A 139 12.05 -27.89 4.43
C ILE A 139 12.09 -27.40 5.89
N LYS A 140 10.97 -27.46 6.61
CA LYS A 140 10.84 -27.07 8.03
C LYS A 140 11.19 -25.60 8.26
N LEU A 141 10.88 -24.75 7.28
CA LEU A 141 11.05 -23.31 7.42
C LEU A 141 9.95 -22.72 8.33
N PRO A 142 10.26 -21.68 9.13
CA PRO A 142 9.25 -20.97 9.92
C PRO A 142 8.14 -20.39 9.03
N VAL A 143 6.87 -20.53 9.46
CA VAL A 143 5.70 -20.09 8.68
C VAL A 143 5.83 -18.63 8.24
N LEU A 144 6.14 -17.74 9.18
CA LEU A 144 6.24 -16.30 8.91
C LEU A 144 7.25 -15.97 7.80
N VAL A 145 8.42 -16.64 7.80
CA VAL A 145 9.48 -16.41 6.81
C VAL A 145 9.02 -16.86 5.43
N VAL A 146 8.40 -18.05 5.34
CA VAL A 146 7.86 -18.57 4.07
C VAL A 146 6.77 -17.66 3.53
N THR A 147 5.82 -17.25 4.38
CA THR A 147 4.68 -16.45 3.96
C THR A 147 5.08 -15.01 3.64
N LEU A 148 6.11 -14.46 4.27
CA LEU A 148 6.65 -13.15 3.93
C LEU A 148 7.43 -13.17 2.59
N ALA A 149 8.24 -14.22 2.37
CA ALA A 149 8.96 -14.38 1.10
C ALA A 149 7.98 -14.60 -0.06
N THR A 150 6.99 -15.47 0.14
CA THR A 150 5.98 -15.79 -0.87
C THR A 150 4.96 -14.65 -1.06
N PHE A 151 4.72 -13.83 -0.04
CA PHE A 151 3.97 -12.58 -0.19
C PHE A 151 4.58 -11.68 -1.27
N ALA A 152 5.89 -11.43 -1.19
CA ALA A 152 6.60 -10.60 -2.18
C ALA A 152 6.69 -11.30 -3.54
N LEU A 153 6.97 -12.61 -3.56
CA LEU A 153 7.07 -13.39 -4.79
C LEU A 153 5.74 -13.42 -5.57
N TYR A 154 4.63 -13.81 -4.93
CA TYR A 154 3.33 -13.92 -5.59
C TYR A 154 2.82 -12.55 -6.02
N ARG A 155 3.07 -11.50 -5.23
CA ARG A 155 2.75 -10.14 -5.66
C ARG A 155 3.59 -9.72 -6.86
N GLY A 156 4.89 -10.01 -6.86
CA GLY A 156 5.77 -9.77 -8.01
C GLY A 156 5.31 -10.49 -9.27
N ILE A 157 4.89 -11.76 -9.16
CA ILE A 157 4.31 -12.51 -10.29
C ILE A 157 3.04 -11.83 -10.81
N ALA A 158 2.16 -11.32 -9.94
CA ALA A 158 0.99 -10.57 -10.37
C ALA A 158 1.36 -9.35 -11.24
N TYR A 159 2.36 -8.57 -10.80
CA TYR A 159 2.89 -7.43 -11.56
C TYR A 159 3.59 -7.84 -12.86
N VAL A 160 4.27 -8.98 -12.90
CA VAL A 160 4.89 -9.47 -14.15
C VAL A 160 3.82 -9.89 -15.17
N LEU A 161 2.70 -10.47 -14.72
CA LEU A 161 1.64 -10.95 -15.62
C LEU A 161 0.86 -9.81 -16.27
N LEU A 162 0.47 -8.79 -15.49
CA LEU A 162 -0.37 -7.69 -15.99
C LEU A 162 0.38 -6.37 -16.20
N GLY A 163 1.62 -6.24 -15.74
CA GLY A 163 2.36 -4.98 -15.76
C GLY A 163 1.71 -3.95 -14.84
N ASP A 164 1.46 -2.77 -15.39
CA ASP A 164 0.66 -1.68 -14.82
C ASP A 164 -0.80 -1.68 -15.32
N GLN A 165 -1.12 -2.60 -16.25
CA GLN A 165 -2.39 -2.63 -16.95
C GLN A 165 -3.49 -3.32 -16.13
N ALA A 166 -4.72 -2.95 -16.46
CA ALA A 166 -5.90 -3.63 -15.96
C ALA A 166 -6.49 -4.55 -17.04
N ALA A 167 -6.74 -5.81 -16.72
CA ALA A 167 -7.63 -6.65 -17.53
C ALA A 167 -9.07 -6.18 -17.30
N ARG A 168 -9.78 -5.86 -18.39
CA ARG A 168 -11.15 -5.32 -18.38
C ARG A 168 -12.01 -6.05 -19.40
N GLY A 169 -13.31 -5.76 -19.40
CA GLY A 169 -14.23 -6.28 -20.41
C GLY A 169 -14.67 -7.72 -20.15
N TYR A 170 -14.71 -8.15 -18.89
CA TYR A 170 -15.18 -9.48 -18.55
C TYR A 170 -16.66 -9.67 -18.94
N PRO A 171 -17.05 -10.86 -19.45
CA PRO A 171 -18.43 -11.13 -19.83
C PRO A 171 -19.41 -10.93 -18.66
N ALA A 172 -20.63 -10.46 -18.95
CA ALA A 172 -21.67 -10.25 -17.92
C ALA A 172 -22.00 -11.52 -17.12
N ALA A 173 -21.89 -12.70 -17.74
CA ALA A 173 -22.07 -13.98 -17.06
C ALA A 173 -21.01 -14.24 -15.97
N PHE A 174 -19.80 -13.70 -16.14
CA PHE A 174 -18.73 -13.79 -15.14
C PHE A 174 -18.91 -12.73 -14.06
N THR A 175 -19.17 -11.48 -14.42
CA THR A 175 -19.36 -10.39 -13.42
C THR A 175 -20.58 -10.64 -12.53
N TYR A 176 -21.57 -11.40 -13.00
CA TYR A 176 -22.68 -11.89 -12.19
C TYR A 176 -22.23 -12.69 -10.95
N LEU A 177 -21.06 -13.35 -10.98
CA LEU A 177 -20.53 -14.06 -9.81
C LEU A 177 -20.25 -13.11 -8.62
N GLY A 178 -19.81 -11.87 -8.90
CA GLY A 178 -19.49 -10.87 -7.88
C GLY A 178 -20.58 -9.82 -7.67
N GLN A 179 -21.32 -9.47 -8.72
CA GLN A 179 -22.35 -8.40 -8.71
C GLN A 179 -23.79 -8.94 -8.69
N GLY A 180 -23.98 -10.23 -8.96
CA GLY A 180 -25.28 -10.85 -9.12
C GLY A 180 -26.06 -11.01 -7.82
N LYS A 181 -27.39 -10.91 -7.94
CA LYS A 181 -28.35 -11.07 -6.86
C LYS A 181 -29.21 -12.30 -7.08
N ILE A 182 -29.57 -13.02 -6.02
CA ILE A 182 -30.32 -14.27 -6.15
C ILE A 182 -31.81 -13.98 -6.42
N GLY A 183 -32.34 -14.43 -7.55
CA GLY A 183 -33.78 -14.63 -7.76
C GLY A 183 -34.68 -13.45 -7.40
N GLY A 184 -34.29 -12.22 -7.76
CA GLY A 184 -35.05 -11.00 -7.44
C GLY A 184 -34.96 -10.53 -5.98
N THR A 185 -34.26 -11.26 -5.11
CA THR A 185 -33.96 -10.83 -3.73
C THR A 185 -32.77 -9.87 -3.71
N PRO A 186 -32.61 -9.03 -2.66
CA PRO A 186 -31.45 -8.17 -2.52
C PRO A 186 -30.16 -8.91 -2.13
N VAL A 187 -30.20 -10.23 -1.89
CA VAL A 187 -29.07 -11.01 -1.38
C VAL A 187 -27.99 -11.22 -2.47
N PRO A 188 -26.74 -10.77 -2.24
CA PRO A 188 -25.64 -11.00 -3.17
C PRO A 188 -25.23 -12.47 -3.23
N PHE A 189 -24.84 -12.94 -4.41
CA PHE A 189 -24.34 -14.31 -4.57
C PHE A 189 -23.07 -14.60 -3.74
N SER A 190 -22.17 -13.62 -3.63
CA SER A 190 -20.95 -13.68 -2.82
C SER A 190 -21.23 -13.99 -1.34
N MET A 191 -22.32 -13.43 -0.80
CA MET A 191 -22.75 -13.64 0.59
C MET A 191 -23.27 -15.06 0.82
N LEU A 192 -24.01 -15.62 -0.14
CA LEU A 192 -24.44 -17.02 -0.09
C LEU A 192 -23.24 -17.96 -0.15
N LEU A 193 -22.32 -17.72 -1.09
CA LEU A 193 -21.10 -18.51 -1.24
C LEU A 193 -20.29 -18.53 0.06
N PHE A 194 -20.07 -17.35 0.67
CA PHE A 194 -19.43 -17.24 1.97
C PHE A 194 -20.21 -18.00 3.06
N GLY A 195 -21.53 -17.82 3.16
CA GLY A 195 -22.36 -18.46 4.18
C GLY A 195 -22.30 -20.00 4.12
N VAL A 196 -22.35 -20.57 2.91
CA VAL A 196 -22.22 -22.03 2.70
C VAL A 196 -20.82 -22.51 3.11
N LEU A 197 -19.77 -21.81 2.68
CA LEU A 197 -18.40 -22.20 3.02
C LEU A 197 -18.10 -22.01 4.50
N ALA A 198 -18.60 -20.94 5.14
CA ALA A 198 -18.48 -20.71 6.57
C ALA A 198 -19.16 -21.83 7.38
N LEU A 199 -20.33 -22.31 6.93
CA LEU A 199 -20.99 -23.47 7.52
C LEU A 199 -20.13 -24.74 7.38
N VAL A 200 -19.60 -25.01 6.19
CA VAL A 200 -18.74 -26.18 5.95
C VAL A 200 -17.49 -26.13 6.81
N PHE A 201 -16.74 -25.02 6.81
CA PHE A 201 -15.53 -24.85 7.61
C PHE A 201 -15.85 -24.89 9.11
N GLY A 202 -16.99 -24.32 9.54
CA GLY A 202 -17.45 -24.40 10.92
C GLY A 202 -17.76 -25.82 11.38
N LEU A 203 -18.42 -26.63 10.53
CA LEU A 203 -18.67 -28.04 10.78
C LEU A 203 -17.37 -28.85 10.80
N VAL A 204 -16.46 -28.61 9.85
CA VAL A 204 -15.14 -29.24 9.81
C VAL A 204 -14.37 -28.96 11.10
N LEU A 205 -14.30 -27.71 11.54
CA LEU A 205 -13.57 -27.33 12.74
C LEU A 205 -14.17 -27.89 14.03
N HIS A 206 -15.50 -27.81 14.19
CA HIS A 206 -16.14 -28.08 15.49
C HIS A 206 -16.70 -29.50 15.64
N LYS A 207 -16.96 -30.20 14.53
CA LYS A 207 -17.64 -31.51 14.56
C LYS A 207 -16.79 -32.67 14.06
N THR A 208 -15.71 -32.43 13.32
CA THR A 208 -14.92 -33.52 12.73
C THR A 208 -13.66 -33.87 13.53
N ALA A 209 -13.07 -35.03 13.23
CA ALA A 209 -11.77 -35.43 13.78
C ALA A 209 -10.63 -34.52 13.31
N PHE A 210 -10.71 -34.01 12.08
CA PHE A 210 -9.74 -33.07 11.53
C PHE A 210 -9.65 -31.81 12.39
N GLY A 211 -10.78 -31.20 12.74
CA GLY A 211 -10.82 -30.03 13.62
C GLY A 211 -10.19 -30.28 15.00
N ARG A 212 -10.44 -31.43 15.62
CA ARG A 212 -9.78 -31.82 16.89
C ARG A 212 -8.26 -31.92 16.75
N GLN A 213 -7.77 -32.42 15.62
CA GLN A 213 -6.33 -32.46 15.35
C GLN A 213 -5.73 -31.07 15.17
N LEU A 214 -6.44 -30.12 14.55
CA LEU A 214 -5.98 -28.71 14.45
C LEU A 214 -5.72 -28.10 15.83
N TYR A 215 -6.69 -28.21 16.75
CA TYR A 215 -6.55 -27.71 18.13
C TYR A 215 -5.44 -28.42 18.91
N ALA A 216 -5.31 -29.74 18.73
CA ALA A 216 -4.27 -30.52 19.41
C ALA A 216 -2.87 -30.09 18.95
N ILE A 217 -2.66 -29.95 17.63
CA ILE A 217 -1.38 -29.51 17.06
C ILE A 217 -1.03 -28.10 17.54
N GLY A 218 -1.99 -27.18 17.56
CA GLY A 218 -1.76 -25.81 18.03
C GLY A 218 -1.46 -25.71 19.52
N SER A 219 -2.00 -26.62 20.34
CA SER A 219 -1.73 -26.64 21.78
C SER A 219 -0.35 -27.22 22.09
N ASN A 220 0.03 -28.31 21.42
CA ASN A 220 1.35 -28.93 21.55
C ASN A 220 1.67 -29.81 20.33
N GLU A 221 2.47 -29.28 19.42
CA GLU A 221 2.86 -29.96 18.19
C GLU A 221 3.72 -31.20 18.46
N GLU A 222 4.67 -31.13 19.39
CA GLU A 222 5.58 -32.25 19.70
C GLU A 222 4.81 -33.45 20.28
N ALA A 223 3.90 -33.20 21.23
CA ALA A 223 3.05 -34.23 21.81
C ALA A 223 2.17 -34.92 20.74
N CYS A 224 1.68 -34.16 19.75
CA CYS A 224 0.93 -34.71 18.63
C CYS A 224 1.79 -35.63 17.75
N ARG A 225 3.06 -35.27 17.49
CA ARG A 225 3.98 -36.12 16.73
C ARG A 225 4.25 -37.44 17.45
N TYR A 226 4.50 -37.40 18.76
CA TYR A 226 4.67 -38.62 19.57
C TYR A 226 3.38 -39.46 19.66
N SER A 227 2.22 -38.82 19.54
CA SER A 227 0.90 -39.48 19.54
C SER A 227 0.47 -40.00 18.16
N GLY A 228 1.35 -39.97 17.15
CA GLY A 228 1.08 -40.47 15.80
C GLY A 228 0.16 -39.60 14.93
N VAL A 229 -0.12 -38.36 15.34
CA VAL A 229 -0.91 -37.42 14.52
C VAL A 229 -0.04 -36.95 13.34
N PRO A 230 -0.55 -37.00 12.09
CA PRO A 230 0.24 -36.64 10.92
C PRO A 230 0.33 -35.12 10.73
N VAL A 231 1.06 -34.45 11.62
CA VAL A 231 1.20 -32.98 11.69
C VAL A 231 1.54 -32.37 10.33
N ASP A 232 2.55 -32.92 9.65
CA ASP A 232 3.04 -32.37 8.38
C ASP A 232 1.99 -32.47 7.27
N ARG A 233 1.19 -33.55 7.24
CA ARG A 233 0.11 -33.69 6.26
C ARG A 233 -1.00 -32.68 6.53
N ILE A 234 -1.34 -32.46 7.79
CA ILE A 234 -2.39 -31.52 8.19
C ILE A 234 -1.98 -30.09 7.84
N LYS A 235 -0.74 -29.68 8.16
CA LYS A 235 -0.19 -28.38 7.76
C LYS A 235 -0.21 -28.20 6.24
N LEU A 236 0.20 -29.22 5.48
CA LEU A 236 0.16 -29.17 4.02
C LEU A 236 -1.27 -28.96 3.48
N ILE A 237 -2.26 -29.67 4.04
CA ILE A 237 -3.68 -29.54 3.65
C ILE A 237 -4.19 -28.11 3.90
N ILE A 238 -3.95 -27.54 5.08
CA ILE A 238 -4.50 -26.22 5.43
C ILE A 238 -3.86 -25.08 4.61
N PHE A 239 -2.56 -25.15 4.29
CA PHE A 239 -1.91 -24.16 3.42
C PHE A 239 -2.35 -24.30 1.96
N THR A 240 -2.55 -25.53 1.47
CA THR A 240 -3.12 -25.77 0.13
C THR A 240 -4.55 -25.21 0.04
N LEU A 241 -5.35 -25.42 1.10
CA LEU A 241 -6.71 -24.89 1.22
C LEU A 241 -6.72 -23.35 1.31
N SER A 242 -5.74 -22.74 1.98
CA SER A 242 -5.55 -21.28 2.00
C SER A 242 -5.35 -20.72 0.58
N GLY A 243 -4.45 -21.33 -0.19
CA GLY A 243 -4.21 -20.93 -1.58
C GLY A 243 -5.44 -21.10 -2.49
N PHE A 244 -6.19 -22.20 -2.33
CA PHE A 244 -7.46 -22.41 -3.04
C PHE A 244 -8.48 -21.29 -2.75
N MET A 245 -8.70 -21.01 -1.47
CA MET A 245 -9.68 -20.02 -1.03
C MET A 245 -9.25 -18.59 -1.37
N ALA A 246 -7.96 -18.30 -1.34
CA ALA A 246 -7.41 -17.02 -1.80
C ALA A 246 -7.66 -16.81 -3.31
N ALA A 247 -7.44 -17.84 -4.13
CA ALA A 247 -7.75 -17.76 -5.56
C ALA A 247 -9.25 -17.62 -5.82
N LEU A 248 -10.10 -18.35 -5.09
CA LEU A 248 -11.54 -18.22 -5.17
C LEU A 248 -11.99 -16.80 -4.81
N ALA A 249 -11.45 -16.24 -3.72
CA ALA A 249 -11.69 -14.87 -3.31
C ALA A 249 -11.24 -13.87 -4.40
N GLY A 250 -10.13 -14.13 -5.08
CA GLY A 250 -9.63 -13.28 -6.16
C GLY A 250 -10.51 -13.28 -7.40
N ILE A 251 -11.06 -14.44 -7.76
CA ILE A 251 -12.01 -14.57 -8.87
C ILE A 251 -13.31 -13.84 -8.53
N VAL A 252 -13.82 -13.98 -7.31
CA VAL A 252 -15.02 -13.27 -6.85
C VAL A 252 -14.77 -11.75 -6.82
N LEU A 253 -13.60 -11.32 -6.33
CA LEU A 253 -13.24 -9.90 -6.27
C LEU A 253 -13.09 -9.29 -7.68
N ALA A 254 -12.46 -10.03 -8.60
CA ALA A 254 -12.35 -9.64 -10.00
C ALA A 254 -13.72 -9.57 -10.69
N ALA A 255 -14.62 -10.50 -10.39
CA ALA A 255 -16.00 -10.46 -10.88
C ALA A 255 -16.78 -9.27 -10.30
N ARG A 256 -16.54 -8.92 -9.02
CA ARG A 256 -17.15 -7.75 -8.35
C ARG A 256 -16.73 -6.44 -9.00
N PHE A 257 -15.44 -6.26 -9.25
CA PHE A 257 -14.92 -5.04 -9.89
C PHE A 257 -15.08 -5.02 -11.42
N GLY A 258 -15.41 -6.16 -12.04
CA GLY A 258 -15.48 -6.27 -13.51
C GLY A 258 -14.14 -6.06 -14.22
N SER A 259 -13.05 -6.05 -13.44
CA SER A 259 -11.69 -5.82 -13.90
C SER A 259 -10.69 -6.40 -12.91
N THR A 260 -9.44 -6.53 -13.32
CA THR A 260 -8.37 -7.01 -12.45
C THR A 260 -7.09 -6.23 -12.69
N ARG A 261 -6.42 -5.89 -11.60
CA ARG A 261 -5.11 -5.21 -11.59
C ARG A 261 -4.12 -6.01 -10.72
N PRO A 262 -2.81 -5.88 -10.93
CA PRO A 262 -1.80 -6.56 -10.13
C PRO A 262 -1.83 -6.26 -8.63
N ASP A 263 -2.24 -5.04 -8.26
CA ASP A 263 -2.38 -4.55 -6.89
C ASP A 263 -3.71 -4.93 -6.23
N ILE A 264 -4.56 -5.70 -6.91
CA ILE A 264 -5.86 -6.11 -6.40
C ILE A 264 -5.71 -6.89 -5.07
N GLY A 265 -6.45 -6.45 -4.06
CA GLY A 265 -6.44 -7.07 -2.74
C GLY A 265 -5.24 -6.72 -1.85
N THR A 266 -4.40 -5.74 -2.23
CA THR A 266 -3.34 -5.22 -1.34
C THR A 266 -3.90 -4.75 0.00
N GLY A 267 -3.27 -5.14 1.10
CA GLY A 267 -3.69 -4.77 2.45
C GLY A 267 -4.81 -5.64 3.01
N LEU A 268 -5.51 -6.44 2.19
CA LEU A 268 -6.54 -7.36 2.67
C LEU A 268 -5.98 -8.43 3.59
N GLU A 269 -4.69 -8.75 3.50
CA GLU A 269 -4.01 -9.66 4.43
C GLU A 269 -4.15 -9.19 5.88
N LEU A 270 -3.97 -7.88 6.16
CA LEU A 270 -4.09 -7.32 7.50
C LEU A 270 -5.55 -7.32 7.98
N ASP A 271 -6.49 -7.05 7.08
CA ASP A 271 -7.91 -7.09 7.36
C ASP A 271 -8.39 -8.52 7.69
N VAL A 272 -7.92 -9.52 6.95
CA VAL A 272 -8.19 -10.95 7.21
C VAL A 272 -7.65 -11.38 8.57
N ILE A 273 -6.42 -10.97 8.90
CA ILE A 273 -5.82 -11.22 10.22
C ILE A 273 -6.66 -10.59 11.31
N THR A 274 -7.02 -9.31 11.12
CA THR A 274 -7.83 -8.56 12.08
C THR A 274 -9.16 -9.25 12.32
N ALA A 275 -9.88 -9.62 11.26
CA ALA A 275 -11.16 -10.33 11.37
C ALA A 275 -11.03 -11.69 12.08
N THR A 276 -9.92 -12.40 11.89
CA THR A 276 -9.71 -13.71 12.52
C THR A 276 -9.38 -13.56 14.01
N VAL A 277 -8.44 -12.68 14.35
CA VAL A 277 -7.92 -12.51 15.72
C VAL A 277 -8.94 -11.81 16.61
N LEU A 278 -9.65 -10.79 16.10
CA LEU A 278 -10.77 -10.17 16.81
C LEU A 278 -11.90 -11.17 17.08
N GLY A 279 -12.04 -12.19 16.23
CA GLY A 279 -12.92 -13.34 16.45
C GLY A 279 -12.58 -14.21 17.66
N GLY A 280 -11.49 -13.91 18.38
CA GLY A 280 -11.05 -14.65 19.57
C GLY A 280 -10.18 -15.86 19.25
N VAL A 281 -9.59 -15.90 18.06
CA VAL A 281 -8.58 -16.89 17.68
C VAL A 281 -7.23 -16.42 18.24
N ASP A 282 -6.60 -17.24 19.07
CA ASP A 282 -5.31 -16.88 19.68
C ASP A 282 -4.19 -17.03 18.65
N ILE A 283 -3.41 -15.97 18.48
CA ILE A 283 -2.26 -15.96 17.58
C ILE A 283 -1.18 -16.96 17.99
N SER A 284 -1.17 -17.40 19.25
CA SER A 284 -0.28 -18.47 19.75
C SER A 284 -0.78 -19.88 19.42
N GLY A 285 -1.98 -20.04 18.87
CA GLY A 285 -2.53 -21.33 18.45
C GLY A 285 -3.33 -22.06 19.55
N GLY A 286 -3.96 -23.18 19.17
CA GLY A 286 -4.67 -24.08 20.08
C GLY A 286 -6.04 -23.60 20.57
N THR A 287 -6.45 -22.35 20.29
CA THR A 287 -7.75 -21.80 20.71
C THR A 287 -8.37 -20.89 19.66
N GLY A 288 -9.71 -20.84 19.61
CA GLY A 288 -10.47 -20.02 18.67
C GLY A 288 -11.73 -20.71 18.17
N THR A 289 -12.69 -19.97 17.62
CA THR A 289 -13.91 -20.56 17.03
C THR A 289 -14.26 -19.91 15.69
N MET A 290 -14.73 -20.71 14.73
CA MET A 290 -15.20 -20.19 13.45
C MET A 290 -16.40 -19.23 13.62
N VAL A 291 -17.26 -19.48 14.61
CA VAL A 291 -18.40 -18.59 14.91
C VAL A 291 -17.90 -17.21 15.36
N GLY A 292 -16.89 -17.16 16.23
CA GLY A 292 -16.28 -15.90 16.65
C GLY A 292 -15.66 -15.13 15.47
N ALA A 293 -14.95 -15.83 14.58
CA ALA A 293 -14.36 -15.21 13.38
C ALA A 293 -15.41 -14.65 12.41
N VAL A 294 -16.51 -15.37 12.18
CA VAL A 294 -17.64 -14.88 11.37
C VAL A 294 -18.34 -13.68 12.02
N LEU A 295 -18.57 -13.71 13.33
CA LEU A 295 -19.15 -12.57 14.07
C LEU A 295 -18.23 -11.34 13.98
N SER A 296 -16.92 -11.53 14.09
CA SER A 296 -15.95 -10.46 13.92
C SER A 296 -15.96 -9.86 12.52
N LEU A 297 -16.06 -10.69 11.47
CA LEU A 297 -16.22 -10.20 10.10
C LEU A 297 -17.48 -9.33 9.95
N VAL A 298 -18.61 -9.79 10.50
CA VAL A 298 -19.88 -9.04 10.49
C VAL A 298 -19.75 -7.72 11.25
N LEU A 299 -19.08 -7.73 12.41
CA LEU A 299 -18.81 -6.54 13.20
C LEU A 299 -17.98 -5.51 12.40
N ILE A 300 -16.89 -5.94 11.78
CA ILE A 300 -16.05 -5.07 10.94
C ILE A 300 -16.87 -4.51 9.77
N GLY A 301 -17.67 -5.35 9.10
CA GLY A 301 -18.54 -4.92 8.01
C GLY A 301 -19.56 -3.87 8.41
N ILE A 302 -20.23 -4.06 9.54
CA ILE A 302 -21.21 -3.10 10.09
C ILE A 302 -20.54 -1.80 10.51
N LEU A 303 -19.34 -1.87 11.12
CA LEU A 303 -18.56 -0.70 11.48
C LEU A 303 -18.17 0.11 10.24
N ARG A 304 -17.59 -0.53 9.23
CA ARG A 304 -17.23 0.13 7.95
C ARG A 304 -18.44 0.74 7.28
N PHE A 305 -19.55 0.00 7.22
CA PHE A 305 -20.80 0.50 6.64
C PHE A 305 -21.33 1.74 7.35
N GLY A 306 -21.43 1.68 8.68
CA GLY A 306 -21.91 2.82 9.48
C GLY A 306 -21.04 4.06 9.32
N MET A 307 -19.71 3.89 9.37
CA MET A 307 -18.76 4.98 9.13
C MET A 307 -18.86 5.52 7.70
N SER A 308 -19.01 4.65 6.71
CA SER A 308 -19.17 5.04 5.30
C SER A 308 -20.45 5.84 5.04
N LEU A 309 -21.56 5.57 5.77
CA LEU A 309 -22.80 6.34 5.64
C LEU A 309 -22.67 7.78 6.12
N VAL A 310 -21.71 8.06 7.00
CA VAL A 310 -21.39 9.41 7.49
C VAL A 310 -20.18 10.00 6.75
N ASN A 311 -19.84 9.42 5.60
CA ASN A 311 -18.74 9.85 4.74
C ASN A 311 -17.36 9.86 5.41
N ILE A 312 -17.12 8.93 6.35
CA ILE A 312 -15.80 8.75 6.96
C ILE A 312 -14.89 7.99 5.99
N GLN A 313 -13.72 8.58 5.70
CA GLN A 313 -12.72 8.04 4.77
C GLN A 313 -12.18 6.66 5.21
N GLY A 314 -11.84 5.79 4.26
CA GLY A 314 -11.40 4.42 4.53
C GLY A 314 -10.15 4.29 5.40
N GLN A 315 -9.20 5.23 5.30
CA GLN A 315 -7.98 5.29 6.10
C GLN A 315 -8.32 5.39 7.60
N VAL A 316 -9.27 6.26 7.93
CA VAL A 316 -9.79 6.45 9.28
C VAL A 316 -10.50 5.20 9.78
N GLN A 317 -11.28 4.55 8.92
CA GLN A 317 -11.92 3.28 9.27
C GLN A 317 -10.87 2.23 9.66
N GLY A 318 -9.73 2.20 8.96
CA GLY A 318 -8.56 1.38 9.29
C GLY A 318 -7.99 1.65 10.68
N ILE A 319 -7.85 2.93 11.08
CA ILE A 319 -7.39 3.32 12.42
C ILE A 319 -8.32 2.76 13.50
N VAL A 320 -9.64 2.92 13.32
CA VAL A 320 -10.65 2.43 14.28
C VAL A 320 -10.58 0.91 14.41
N ILE A 321 -10.50 0.20 13.29
CA ILE A 321 -10.41 -1.27 13.28
C ILE A 321 -9.10 -1.76 13.91
N GLY A 322 -7.98 -1.08 13.66
CA GLY A 322 -6.69 -1.38 14.27
C GLY A 322 -6.68 -1.18 15.78
N LEU A 323 -7.22 -0.05 16.27
CA LEU A 323 -7.41 0.20 17.71
C LEU A 323 -8.28 -0.88 18.36
N LEU A 324 -9.36 -1.26 17.68
CA LEU A 324 -10.29 -2.28 18.15
C LEU A 324 -9.59 -3.66 18.25
N LEU A 325 -8.72 -4.00 17.30
CA LEU A 325 -7.88 -5.20 17.37
C LEU A 325 -6.91 -5.17 18.56
N ILE A 326 -6.20 -4.06 18.78
CA ILE A 326 -5.27 -3.90 19.91
C ILE A 326 -6.01 -4.12 21.22
N LEU A 327 -7.16 -3.47 21.39
CA LEU A 327 -8.01 -3.63 22.57
C LEU A 327 -8.45 -5.08 22.75
N ALA A 328 -8.92 -5.73 21.67
CA ALA A 328 -9.37 -7.12 21.70
C ALA A 328 -8.28 -8.09 22.13
N ILE A 329 -7.01 -7.86 21.75
CA ILE A 329 -5.87 -8.68 22.17
C ILE A 329 -5.43 -8.36 23.61
N PHE A 330 -5.48 -7.09 24.01
CA PHE A 330 -4.98 -6.63 25.32
C PHE A 330 -5.92 -7.02 26.48
N LEU A 331 -7.24 -6.91 26.29
CA LEU A 331 -8.24 -7.12 27.34
C LEU A 331 -8.18 -8.52 27.99
N PRO A 332 -8.09 -9.64 27.25
CA PRO A 332 -7.98 -10.97 27.83
C PRO A 332 -6.68 -11.19 28.61
N ARG A 333 -5.59 -10.50 28.26
CA ARG A 333 -4.29 -10.60 28.96
C ARG A 333 -4.34 -9.91 30.32
N LEU A 334 -4.98 -8.74 30.39
CA LEU A 334 -5.16 -8.01 31.65
C LEU A 334 -6.06 -8.78 32.64
N GLY A 335 -7.13 -9.41 32.14
CA GLY A 335 -8.03 -10.24 32.94
C GLY A 335 -7.36 -11.47 33.57
N ARG A 336 -6.39 -12.08 32.87
CA ARG A 336 -5.59 -13.21 33.39
C ARG A 336 -4.56 -12.77 34.45
N SER A 337 -3.87 -11.64 34.23
CA SER A 337 -2.91 -11.09 35.20
C SER A 337 -3.58 -10.68 36.52
N LEU A 338 -4.80 -10.14 36.43
CA LEU A 338 -5.59 -9.74 37.60
C LEU A 338 -6.26 -10.93 38.33
N GLY A 339 -6.22 -12.15 37.77
CA GLY A 339 -6.79 -13.38 38.33
C GLY A 339 -6.15 -13.85 39.64
N GLY A 340 -5.01 -13.29 40.04
CA GLY A 340 -4.46 -13.40 41.39
C GLY A 340 -5.12 -12.41 42.34
N GLY A 341 -6.26 -12.80 42.94
CA GLY A 341 -6.78 -12.18 44.16
C GLY A 341 -7.29 -10.73 44.08
N PHE A 342 -8.44 -10.50 43.45
CA PHE A 342 -9.34 -9.42 43.89
C PHE A 342 -10.79 -9.75 43.51
N LYS A 343 -11.66 -9.88 44.53
CA LYS A 343 -13.11 -10.00 44.36
C LYS A 343 -13.67 -8.61 44.03
N LEU A 344 -13.83 -8.31 42.75
CA LEU A 344 -14.75 -7.29 42.27
C LEU A 344 -15.51 -7.89 41.08
N SER A 345 -16.77 -7.48 40.88
CA SER A 345 -17.62 -7.89 39.76
C SER A 345 -17.00 -7.45 38.42
N ARG A 346 -16.05 -8.25 37.92
CA ARG A 346 -15.10 -7.86 36.86
C ARG A 346 -15.62 -8.02 35.44
N GLY A 347 -16.67 -8.81 35.22
CA GLY A 347 -17.25 -9.00 33.89
C GLY A 347 -18.03 -7.79 33.38
N ALA A 348 -18.82 -7.16 34.25
CA ALA A 348 -19.64 -6.00 33.89
C ALA A 348 -18.82 -4.71 33.79
N VAL A 349 -17.85 -4.50 34.70
CA VAL A 349 -17.01 -3.29 34.68
C VAL A 349 -16.09 -3.28 33.47
N LEU A 350 -15.53 -4.42 33.07
CA LEU A 350 -14.66 -4.50 31.90
C LEU A 350 -15.45 -4.29 30.59
N GLY A 351 -16.64 -4.90 30.46
CA GLY A 351 -17.54 -4.67 29.33
C GLY A 351 -18.00 -3.21 29.22
N SER A 352 -18.35 -2.58 30.35
CA SER A 352 -18.74 -1.17 30.40
C SER A 352 -17.57 -0.22 30.12
N VAL A 353 -16.36 -0.53 30.59
CA VAL A 353 -15.16 0.28 30.29
C VAL A 353 -14.79 0.20 28.83
N VAL A 354 -14.94 -0.97 28.19
CA VAL A 354 -14.68 -1.12 26.76
C VAL A 354 -15.75 -0.46 25.93
N ALA A 355 -17.03 -0.59 26.29
CA ALA A 355 -18.11 0.14 25.65
C ALA A 355 -17.94 1.66 25.82
N LEU A 356 -17.47 2.13 26.98
CA LEU A 356 -17.18 3.53 27.27
C LEU A 356 -15.96 4.02 26.48
N VAL A 357 -14.89 3.23 26.37
CA VAL A 357 -13.69 3.58 25.60
C VAL A 357 -13.99 3.59 24.10
N VAL A 358 -14.75 2.62 23.59
CA VAL A 358 -15.20 2.61 22.19
C VAL A 358 -16.17 3.76 21.95
N ALA A 359 -17.09 4.08 22.87
CA ALA A 359 -17.99 5.21 22.75
C ALA A 359 -17.29 6.58 22.90
N LEU A 360 -16.20 6.66 23.68
CA LEU A 360 -15.39 7.88 23.85
C LEU A 360 -14.41 8.07 22.69
N LEU A 361 -13.82 6.99 22.15
CA LEU A 361 -13.05 7.02 20.93
C LEU A 361 -13.95 7.37 19.75
N PHE A 362 -15.13 6.76 19.66
CA PHE A 362 -16.13 7.08 18.66
C PHE A 362 -16.65 8.51 18.82
N GLY A 363 -17.06 8.94 20.02
CA GLY A 363 -17.62 10.27 20.27
C GLY A 363 -16.60 11.41 20.21
N GLY A 364 -15.38 11.20 20.71
CA GLY A 364 -14.29 12.17 20.65
C GLY A 364 -13.78 12.36 19.23
N PHE A 365 -13.59 11.26 18.50
CA PHE A 365 -13.19 11.30 17.09
C PHE A 365 -14.33 11.79 16.18
N PHE A 366 -15.58 11.44 16.46
CA PHE A 366 -16.78 11.94 15.75
C PHE A 366 -17.01 13.43 15.97
N SER A 367 -16.81 13.94 17.19
CA SER A 367 -16.89 15.38 17.49
C SER A 367 -15.80 16.16 16.75
N TRP A 368 -14.57 15.62 16.73
CA TRP A 368 -13.44 16.21 16.03
C TRP A 368 -13.63 16.21 14.50
N SER A 369 -14.01 15.08 13.90
CA SER A 369 -14.23 14.95 12.45
C SER A 369 -15.46 15.72 11.95
N ARG A 370 -16.54 15.82 12.73
CA ARG A 370 -17.76 16.57 12.35
C ARG A 370 -17.55 18.08 12.40
N ASN A 371 -16.66 18.59 13.26
CA ASN A 371 -16.34 20.01 13.34
C ASN A 371 -15.55 20.53 12.13
N LEU A 372 -14.84 19.67 11.39
CA LEU A 372 -14.25 20.06 10.10
C LEU A 372 -15.31 20.32 9.01
N VAL A 373 -16.45 19.63 9.07
CA VAL A 373 -17.48 19.68 8.02
C VAL A 373 -18.47 20.86 8.22
N LEU A 374 -18.65 21.37 9.44
CA LEU A 374 -19.64 22.42 9.74
C LEU A 374 -19.11 23.87 9.63
N VAL A 375 -17.82 24.08 9.33
CA VAL A 375 -17.22 25.43 9.24
C VAL A 375 -17.32 26.04 7.84
N THR A 376 -17.83 25.32 6.84
CA THR A 376 -18.10 25.88 5.50
C THR A 376 -19.60 25.92 5.22
N PRO A 377 -20.26 27.09 5.27
CA PRO A 377 -21.62 27.22 4.77
C PRO A 377 -21.56 27.16 3.24
N GLU A 378 -22.18 26.15 2.64
CA GLU A 378 -22.38 26.07 1.20
C GLU A 378 -23.33 27.22 0.76
N PRO A 379 -22.95 28.10 -0.19
CA PRO A 379 -23.86 29.13 -0.67
C PRO A 379 -24.92 28.49 -1.58
N THR A 380 -26.19 28.70 -1.24
CA THR A 380 -27.35 28.32 -2.06
C THR A 380 -27.17 28.75 -3.52
N PRO A 381 -27.33 27.87 -4.52
CA PRO A 381 -27.18 28.27 -5.91
C PRO A 381 -28.31 29.23 -6.32
N ALA A 382 -27.94 30.40 -6.85
CA ALA A 382 -28.88 31.34 -7.45
C ALA A 382 -29.56 30.70 -8.69
N PRO A 383 -30.83 31.04 -9.00
CA PRO A 383 -31.50 30.52 -10.17
C PRO A 383 -30.72 30.90 -11.44
N PRO A 384 -30.66 30.02 -12.47
CA PRO A 384 -29.81 30.25 -13.63
C PRO A 384 -30.29 31.47 -14.40
N THR A 385 -29.49 32.54 -14.40
CA THR A 385 -29.63 33.65 -15.33
C THR A 385 -29.35 33.11 -16.73
N ALA A 386 -30.37 33.13 -17.60
CA ALA A 386 -30.26 32.72 -18.99
C ALA A 386 -29.17 33.54 -19.68
N THR A 387 -28.01 32.93 -19.89
CA THR A 387 -26.93 33.49 -20.71
C THR A 387 -27.17 33.02 -22.15
N PRO A 388 -27.15 33.92 -23.16
CA PRO A 388 -27.46 33.55 -24.52
C PRO A 388 -26.39 32.62 -25.08
N LEU A 389 -26.82 31.57 -25.80
CA LEU A 389 -25.94 30.64 -26.49
C LEU A 389 -24.96 31.41 -27.40
N PRO A 390 -23.66 31.05 -27.43
CA PRO A 390 -22.72 31.68 -28.34
C PRO A 390 -23.10 31.33 -29.79
N ALA A 391 -23.09 32.35 -30.65
CA ALA A 391 -23.36 32.20 -32.07
C ALA A 391 -22.37 31.22 -32.71
N VAL A 392 -22.90 30.17 -33.35
CA VAL A 392 -22.15 29.23 -34.16
C VAL A 392 -21.55 29.99 -35.35
N VAL A 393 -20.26 30.26 -35.31
CA VAL A 393 -19.50 30.72 -36.49
C VAL A 393 -19.19 29.50 -37.34
N LEU A 394 -19.97 29.29 -38.39
CA LEU A 394 -19.69 28.30 -39.43
C LEU A 394 -18.43 28.71 -40.20
N LYS A 395 -17.32 27.98 -40.02
CA LYS A 395 -16.16 28.08 -40.91
C LYS A 395 -16.49 27.41 -42.25
N PRO A 396 -16.17 28.04 -43.40
CA PRO A 396 -16.46 27.47 -44.71
C PRO A 396 -15.57 26.25 -45.00
N THR A 397 -16.22 25.20 -45.51
CA THR A 397 -15.64 23.97 -46.06
C THR A 397 -14.77 24.26 -47.29
N PRO A 398 -13.55 23.70 -47.41
CA PRO A 398 -12.88 23.58 -48.70
C PRO A 398 -13.38 22.34 -49.47
N THR A 399 -13.74 22.55 -50.74
CA THR A 399 -14.13 21.54 -51.75
C THR A 399 -12.92 20.66 -52.18
N PRO A 400 -13.13 19.56 -52.95
CA PRO A 400 -12.44 18.29 -52.75
C PRO A 400 -11.11 18.18 -53.52
N VAL A 401 -10.09 17.62 -52.87
CA VAL A 401 -8.83 17.23 -53.55
C VAL A 401 -8.83 15.72 -53.79
N SER A 402 -8.34 15.37 -54.98
CA SER A 402 -8.35 14.09 -55.69
C SER A 402 -7.74 12.89 -54.95
N LEU A 403 -8.22 11.69 -55.35
CA LEU A 403 -7.75 10.35 -54.98
C LEU A 403 -6.23 10.17 -55.05
N PRO A 404 -5.63 9.33 -54.18
CA PRO A 404 -4.21 8.98 -54.26
C PRO A 404 -3.94 7.87 -55.31
N PRO A 405 -2.79 7.88 -56.01
CA PRO A 405 -2.35 6.74 -56.81
C PRO A 405 -1.66 5.64 -55.97
N THR A 406 -1.83 4.40 -56.44
CA THR A 406 -1.25 3.11 -56.00
C THR A 406 0.28 3.12 -55.75
N PRO A 407 0.81 2.31 -54.80
CA PRO A 407 2.22 2.35 -54.40
C PRO A 407 3.16 1.60 -55.37
N THR A 408 4.40 2.10 -55.49
CA THR A 408 5.55 1.41 -56.13
C THR A 408 6.68 1.21 -55.11
N PRO A 409 7.55 0.19 -55.27
CA PRO A 409 8.23 -0.50 -54.18
C PRO A 409 9.50 0.18 -53.65
N ARG A 410 9.82 -0.16 -52.39
CA ARG A 410 10.99 0.25 -51.60
C ARG A 410 12.30 -0.36 -52.12
N PRO A 411 13.43 0.38 -52.16
CA PRO A 411 14.76 -0.19 -52.39
C PRO A 411 15.42 -0.70 -51.09
N SER A 412 16.16 -1.80 -51.23
CA SER A 412 17.00 -2.50 -50.23
C SER A 412 18.32 -1.78 -49.91
N PRO A 413 18.98 -2.09 -48.77
CA PRO A 413 20.22 -1.45 -48.32
C PRO A 413 21.48 -2.11 -48.90
N THR A 414 22.60 -1.38 -48.94
CA THR A 414 23.96 -1.90 -49.25
C THR A 414 25.01 -0.98 -48.58
N PRO A 415 26.27 -1.41 -48.36
CA PRO A 415 26.75 -2.19 -47.22
C PRO A 415 27.85 -1.45 -46.41
N LEU A 416 28.22 -2.00 -45.25
CA LEU A 416 29.35 -1.56 -44.40
C LEU A 416 30.72 -2.01 -44.98
N PRO A 417 31.82 -1.25 -44.84
CA PRO A 417 33.19 -1.74 -45.09
C PRO A 417 33.87 -2.28 -43.81
N THR A 418 34.86 -3.19 -43.98
CA THR A 418 35.59 -3.94 -42.92
C THR A 418 37.13 -3.82 -43.06
N ALA A 419 37.80 -3.64 -41.88
CA ALA A 419 39.17 -3.97 -41.37
C ALA A 419 40.44 -3.46 -42.11
N THR A 420 41.59 -3.06 -41.48
CA THR A 420 42.54 -3.71 -40.50
C THR A 420 43.78 -2.74 -40.27
N PRO A 421 44.87 -2.99 -39.46
CA PRO A 421 45.12 -3.22 -38.01
C PRO A 421 46.04 -2.16 -37.29
N ALA A 422 46.45 -2.48 -36.04
CA ALA A 422 47.18 -1.79 -34.93
C ALA A 422 48.57 -1.12 -35.18
N PRO A 423 49.14 -0.42 -34.17
CA PRO A 423 50.09 -1.10 -33.26
C PRO A 423 50.02 -0.75 -31.75
N THR A 424 50.63 -1.65 -30.98
CA THR A 424 50.92 -1.70 -29.54
C THR A 424 52.04 -0.76 -29.08
N THR A 425 51.98 -0.21 -27.86
CA THR A 425 53.15 -0.14 -26.93
C THR A 425 52.73 0.14 -25.49
N ASP A 426 53.15 -0.74 -24.57
CA ASP A 426 53.32 -0.49 -23.14
C ASP A 426 54.32 0.65 -22.90
N GLN A 427 54.19 1.39 -21.77
CA GLN A 427 55.27 1.63 -20.79
C GLN A 427 54.73 2.24 -19.48
N THR A 428 55.10 1.61 -18.36
CA THR A 428 55.12 2.10 -16.97
C THR A 428 56.18 3.19 -16.74
N SER A 429 55.91 4.23 -15.94
CA SER A 429 56.93 4.92 -15.12
C SER A 429 56.31 5.78 -14.02
N GLU A 430 56.91 5.71 -12.84
CA GLU A 430 56.50 6.30 -11.55
C GLU A 430 57.35 7.54 -11.17
N ALA A 431 56.83 8.36 -10.22
CA ALA A 431 57.47 9.36 -9.31
C ALA A 431 57.72 10.82 -9.80
N PRO A 432 57.69 11.89 -8.94
CA PRO A 432 57.88 11.92 -7.46
C PRO A 432 56.80 12.69 -6.63
N PRO A 433 56.86 12.69 -5.28
CA PRO A 433 55.85 13.29 -4.41
C PRO A 433 56.05 14.80 -4.21
N VAL A 434 54.97 15.57 -4.19
CA VAL A 434 54.98 17.00 -3.88
C VAL A 434 54.05 17.28 -2.69
N THR A 435 54.66 17.70 -1.58
CA THR A 435 53.97 18.19 -0.37
C THR A 435 53.32 19.56 -0.64
N PRO A 436 52.11 19.84 -0.12
CA PRO A 436 51.26 20.90 -0.65
C PRO A 436 51.58 22.28 -0.05
N THR A 437 51.42 23.32 -0.87
CA THR A 437 51.23 24.71 -0.43
C THR A 437 49.76 25.07 -0.71
N PRO A 438 49.02 25.67 0.24
CA PRO A 438 47.56 25.73 0.21
C PRO A 438 47.12 26.61 -0.96
N THR A 439 46.63 25.94 -1.99
CA THR A 439 45.87 26.57 -3.06
C THR A 439 44.42 26.57 -2.60
N GLU A 440 43.78 27.74 -2.71
CA GLU A 440 42.36 27.98 -2.50
C GLU A 440 41.52 26.76 -2.91
N PRO A 441 40.55 26.29 -2.09
CA PRO A 441 39.76 25.12 -2.43
C PRO A 441 39.10 25.33 -3.80
N PRO A 442 39.06 24.30 -4.66
CA PRO A 442 38.41 24.41 -5.96
C PRO A 442 36.94 24.79 -5.73
N LYS A 443 36.49 25.89 -6.36
CA LYS A 443 35.10 26.35 -6.29
C LYS A 443 34.21 25.36 -7.07
N PRO A 444 33.14 24.80 -6.47
CA PRO A 444 32.15 24.01 -7.19
C PRO A 444 31.09 24.87 -7.90
N ILE A 445 30.63 24.36 -9.05
CA ILE A 445 29.41 24.73 -9.82
C ILE A 445 29.35 26.17 -10.35
N GLU A 446 29.94 26.41 -11.54
CA GLU A 446 29.75 27.65 -12.32
C GLU A 446 28.71 27.53 -13.46
N GLU A 447 28.26 26.33 -13.83
CA GLU A 447 27.32 26.20 -14.96
C GLU A 447 25.86 26.43 -14.51
N MET A 448 25.50 27.71 -14.38
CA MET A 448 24.13 28.15 -14.21
C MET A 448 23.54 28.58 -15.56
N ILE A 449 22.27 28.24 -15.78
CA ILE A 449 21.49 28.60 -16.94
C ILE A 449 20.70 29.88 -16.64
N GLU A 450 20.80 30.86 -17.53
CA GLU A 450 20.01 32.09 -17.45
C GLU A 450 18.58 31.84 -17.95
N ILE A 451 17.59 32.09 -17.09
CA ILE A 451 16.18 32.05 -17.44
C ILE A 451 15.73 33.50 -17.71
N PRO A 452 15.26 33.82 -18.93
CA PRO A 452 14.93 35.19 -19.30
C PRO A 452 13.72 35.71 -18.52
N ALA A 453 13.69 37.03 -18.30
CA ALA A 453 12.52 37.70 -17.76
C ALA A 453 11.33 37.54 -18.70
N GLY A 454 10.13 37.36 -18.15
CA GLY A 454 8.91 37.27 -18.94
C GLY A 454 7.81 36.42 -18.33
N PRO A 455 6.63 36.42 -18.97
CA PRO A 455 5.47 35.67 -18.52
C PRO A 455 5.62 34.16 -18.82
N PHE A 456 5.06 33.33 -17.95
CA PHE A 456 4.86 31.90 -18.20
C PHE A 456 3.57 31.42 -17.55
N ILE A 457 3.10 30.23 -17.97
CA ILE A 457 1.95 29.57 -17.36
C ILE A 457 2.43 28.73 -16.17
N PHE A 458 2.06 29.14 -14.97
CA PHE A 458 2.30 28.44 -13.71
C PHE A 458 1.07 27.62 -13.32
N GLY A 459 1.28 26.37 -12.91
CA GLY A 459 0.19 25.46 -12.57
C GLY A 459 -0.53 24.88 -13.80
N SER A 460 -1.66 24.23 -13.56
CA SER A 460 -2.44 23.51 -14.58
C SER A 460 -3.88 23.32 -14.14
N ASP A 461 -4.82 23.52 -15.07
CA ASP A 461 -6.25 23.27 -14.85
C ASP A 461 -6.68 21.85 -15.28
N GLU A 462 -5.78 21.10 -15.92
CA GLU A 462 -6.09 19.82 -16.57
C GLU A 462 -5.51 18.60 -15.82
N THR A 463 -4.66 18.82 -14.81
CA THR A 463 -3.90 17.78 -14.10
C THR A 463 -4.39 17.62 -12.65
N GLU A 464 -3.50 17.62 -11.65
CA GLU A 464 -3.89 17.41 -10.26
C GLU A 464 -4.54 18.67 -9.67
N PRO A 465 -5.56 18.55 -8.80
CA PRO A 465 -6.27 19.70 -8.26
C PRO A 465 -5.38 20.70 -7.50
N ASN A 466 -4.30 20.23 -6.86
CA ASN A 466 -3.34 21.08 -6.13
C ASN A 466 -2.44 21.94 -7.05
N GLU A 467 -2.43 21.64 -8.35
CA GLU A 467 -1.72 22.38 -9.39
C GLU A 467 -2.61 23.50 -9.98
N SER A 468 -3.88 23.60 -9.58
CA SER A 468 -4.87 24.54 -10.12
C SER A 468 -5.08 25.78 -9.21
N PRO A 469 -5.45 26.96 -9.76
CA PRO A 469 -5.68 27.20 -11.18
C PRO A 469 -4.39 27.52 -11.92
N ALA A 470 -4.38 27.31 -13.24
CA ALA A 470 -3.31 27.79 -14.09
C ALA A 470 -3.29 29.33 -14.12
N GLN A 471 -2.11 29.92 -13.93
CA GLN A 471 -1.92 31.37 -13.80
C GLN A 471 -0.82 31.86 -14.73
N THR A 472 -1.02 33.01 -15.36
CA THR A 472 0.07 33.70 -16.05
C THR A 472 0.85 34.54 -15.04
N ILE A 473 2.10 34.17 -14.79
CA ILE A 473 2.99 34.85 -13.84
C ILE A 473 4.18 35.43 -14.61
N GLU A 474 4.56 36.67 -14.29
CA GLU A 474 5.75 37.31 -14.83
C GLU A 474 6.88 37.24 -13.80
N LEU A 475 8.01 36.64 -14.19
CA LEU A 475 9.21 36.54 -13.36
C LEU A 475 10.34 37.38 -13.95
N PRO A 476 11.18 38.01 -13.11
CA PRO A 476 12.42 38.64 -13.56
C PRO A 476 13.39 37.59 -14.11
N ALA A 477 14.48 38.03 -14.73
CA ALA A 477 15.55 37.13 -15.13
C ALA A 477 16.31 36.64 -13.89
N TYR A 478 16.68 35.36 -13.88
CA TYR A 478 17.46 34.72 -12.81
C TYR A 478 18.34 33.62 -13.40
N GLN A 479 19.31 33.15 -12.62
CA GLN A 479 20.15 32.02 -13.01
C GLN A 479 19.84 30.82 -12.13
N ILE A 480 19.67 29.63 -12.72
CA ILE A 480 19.45 28.38 -11.98
C ILE A 480 20.55 27.37 -12.33
N ASP A 481 20.99 26.57 -11.36
CA ASP A 481 21.97 25.52 -11.62
C ASP A 481 21.46 24.55 -12.71
N ARG A 482 22.35 24.21 -13.66
CA ARG A 482 22.01 23.30 -14.77
C ARG A 482 21.60 21.91 -14.27
N PHE A 483 22.22 21.45 -13.20
CA PHE A 483 22.04 20.15 -12.58
C PHE A 483 21.72 20.29 -11.08
N GLU A 484 21.25 19.22 -10.45
CA GLU A 484 21.18 19.12 -9.00
C GLU A 484 22.58 19.18 -8.36
N VAL A 485 22.65 19.63 -7.11
CA VAL A 485 23.92 19.66 -6.36
C VAL A 485 24.45 18.24 -6.18
N THR A 486 25.70 17.99 -6.55
CA THR A 486 26.29 16.65 -6.47
C THR A 486 26.87 16.32 -5.09
N ASN A 487 27.12 15.04 -4.83
CA ASN A 487 27.81 14.60 -3.61
C ASN A 487 29.23 15.18 -3.49
N ASP A 488 29.94 15.36 -4.61
CA ASP A 488 31.28 15.96 -4.62
C ASP A 488 31.21 17.47 -4.28
N ASP A 489 30.23 18.19 -4.81
CA ASP A 489 30.00 19.60 -4.47
C ASP A 489 29.67 19.77 -2.99
N PHE A 490 28.77 18.92 -2.46
CA PHE A 490 28.41 18.93 -1.05
C PHE A 490 29.59 18.54 -0.14
N THR A 491 30.47 17.65 -0.62
CA THR A 491 31.71 17.30 0.09
C THR A 491 32.65 18.50 0.22
N LEU A 492 32.74 19.35 -0.81
CA LEU A 492 33.53 20.59 -0.73
C LEU A 492 32.98 21.55 0.33
N PHE A 493 31.65 21.75 0.36
CA PHE A 493 30.99 22.55 1.39
C PHE A 493 31.30 22.05 2.80
N VAL A 494 31.12 20.75 3.03
CA VAL A 494 31.32 20.15 4.35
C VAL A 494 32.80 20.18 4.77
N ASN A 495 33.73 19.96 3.84
CA ASN A 495 35.16 20.04 4.13
C ASN A 495 35.61 21.48 4.41
N ALA A 496 35.04 22.47 3.71
CA ALA A 496 35.39 23.88 3.89
C ALA A 496 34.86 24.47 5.20
N THR A 497 33.67 24.04 5.64
CA THR A 497 32.96 24.65 6.77
C THR A 497 32.96 23.80 8.04
N GLY A 498 33.29 22.50 7.92
CA GLY A 498 33.07 21.53 9.00
C GLY A 498 31.58 21.25 9.27
N TYR A 499 30.69 21.57 8.33
CA TYR A 499 29.25 21.44 8.52
C TYR A 499 28.82 20.00 8.81
N GLN A 500 27.95 19.84 9.80
CA GLN A 500 27.25 18.58 10.05
C GLN A 500 25.78 18.77 9.71
N THR A 501 25.27 17.89 8.85
CA THR A 501 23.86 17.91 8.44
C THR A 501 22.95 17.59 9.62
N GLU A 502 21.69 18.03 9.56
CA GLU A 502 20.72 17.70 10.62
C GLU A 502 20.55 16.19 10.86
N PRO A 503 20.49 15.32 9.83
CA PRO A 503 20.42 13.87 10.04
C PRO A 503 21.66 13.31 10.74
N GLU A 504 22.85 13.86 10.47
CA GLU A 504 24.09 13.49 11.17
C GLU A 504 24.03 13.92 12.64
N LYS A 505 23.57 15.14 12.93
CA LYS A 505 23.38 15.64 14.31
C LYS A 505 22.41 14.78 15.11
N ARG A 506 21.38 14.22 14.46
CA ARG A 506 20.40 13.30 15.05
C ARG A 506 20.93 11.87 15.24
N SER A 507 22.22 11.61 14.92
CA SER A 507 22.84 10.29 14.96
C SER A 507 22.11 9.24 14.09
N SER A 508 21.59 9.67 12.93
CA SER A 508 20.96 8.75 11.98
C SER A 508 21.98 7.74 11.45
N LYS A 509 21.55 6.47 11.34
CA LYS A 509 22.37 5.41 10.73
C LYS A 509 22.62 5.62 9.23
N LYS A 510 21.78 6.42 8.58
CA LYS A 510 21.90 6.79 7.16
C LYS A 510 22.00 8.31 7.04
N SER A 511 22.98 8.79 6.30
CA SER A 511 23.22 10.22 6.01
C SER A 511 23.62 10.41 4.55
N TRP A 512 23.78 11.66 4.12
CA TRP A 512 24.29 11.98 2.79
C TRP A 512 25.62 11.26 2.48
N ARG A 513 26.52 11.12 3.47
CA ARG A 513 27.82 10.43 3.31
C ARG A 513 27.67 8.95 2.98
N THR A 514 26.69 8.28 3.60
CA THR A 514 26.46 6.86 3.33
C THR A 514 25.87 6.63 1.94
N GLU A 515 25.19 7.63 1.37
CA GLU A 515 24.64 7.57 0.01
C GLU A 515 25.67 8.06 -1.04
N ALA A 516 26.67 8.83 -0.63
CA ALA A 516 27.73 9.39 -1.48
C ALA A 516 28.85 8.39 -1.83
N GLU A 517 28.97 7.27 -1.12
CA GLU A 517 30.07 6.31 -1.32
C GLU A 517 30.06 5.74 -2.76
N GLY A 518 31.10 6.08 -3.54
CA GLY A 518 31.21 5.68 -4.95
C GLY A 518 30.28 6.43 -5.91
N ARG A 519 29.64 7.52 -5.47
CA ARG A 519 28.60 8.27 -6.20
C ARG A 519 28.84 9.79 -6.21
N GLY A 520 30.08 10.22 -6.42
CA GLY A 520 30.48 11.64 -6.38
C GLY A 520 29.63 12.56 -7.27
N ASN A 521 29.42 12.18 -8.54
CA ASN A 521 28.64 12.95 -9.53
C ASN A 521 27.12 12.70 -9.49
N HIS A 522 26.62 11.96 -8.51
CA HIS A 522 25.17 11.79 -8.30
C HIS A 522 24.63 12.96 -7.47
N PRO A 523 23.33 13.26 -7.54
CA PRO A 523 22.72 14.25 -6.68
C PRO A 523 22.91 13.89 -5.20
N VAL A 524 23.17 14.91 -4.39
CA VAL A 524 23.20 14.77 -2.94
C VAL A 524 21.78 14.52 -2.42
N VAL A 525 21.63 13.51 -1.57
CA VAL A 525 20.36 13.12 -0.96
C VAL A 525 20.52 12.98 0.55
N ARG A 526 19.41 12.77 1.27
CA ARG A 526 19.34 12.77 2.74
C ARG A 526 19.83 14.08 3.35
N VAL A 527 19.47 15.19 2.72
CA VAL A 527 19.69 16.56 3.18
C VAL A 527 18.35 17.22 3.49
N THR A 528 18.29 17.93 4.60
CA THR A 528 17.09 18.69 4.99
C THR A 528 17.00 20.02 4.23
N TRP A 529 15.85 20.69 4.30
CA TRP A 529 15.67 22.00 3.70
C TRP A 529 16.68 23.03 4.28
N ASN A 530 16.96 22.94 5.58
CA ASN A 530 17.94 23.79 6.25
C ASN A 530 19.38 23.50 5.78
N ASP A 531 19.71 22.22 5.54
CA ASP A 531 21.02 21.82 5.01
C ASP A 531 21.21 22.35 3.57
N ALA A 532 20.18 22.23 2.74
CA ALA A 532 20.16 22.74 1.37
C ALA A 532 20.29 24.28 1.33
N GLN A 533 19.56 24.98 2.20
CA GLN A 533 19.66 26.43 2.32
C GLN A 533 21.06 26.87 2.78
N ALA A 534 21.66 26.17 3.74
CA ALA A 534 23.02 26.46 4.21
C ALA A 534 24.07 26.29 3.10
N PHE A 535 23.94 25.25 2.28
CA PHE A 535 24.80 25.05 1.12
C PHE A 535 24.66 26.18 0.10
N CYS A 536 23.43 26.50 -0.31
CA CYS A 536 23.23 27.58 -1.29
C CYS A 536 23.74 28.92 -0.75
N ALA A 537 23.51 29.23 0.53
CA ALA A 537 24.00 30.44 1.16
C ALA A 537 25.55 30.51 1.22
N TRP A 538 26.22 29.37 1.42
CA TRP A 538 27.69 29.29 1.38
C TRP A 538 28.26 29.67 0.00
N LEU A 539 27.55 29.34 -1.09
CA LEU A 539 27.90 29.77 -2.45
C LEU A 539 27.44 31.20 -2.81
N GLY A 540 26.78 31.91 -1.89
CA GLY A 540 26.14 33.20 -2.19
C GLY A 540 24.95 33.07 -3.14
N LYS A 541 24.32 31.89 -3.18
CA LYS A 541 23.10 31.55 -3.92
C LYS A 541 21.93 31.40 -2.94
N ARG A 542 20.76 31.00 -3.43
CA ARG A 542 19.57 30.63 -2.61
C ARG A 542 18.85 29.43 -3.22
N LEU A 543 17.84 28.90 -2.54
CA LEU A 543 16.91 27.92 -3.13
C LEU A 543 15.97 28.61 -4.12
N PRO A 544 15.57 27.93 -5.22
CA PRO A 544 14.57 28.44 -6.15
C PRO A 544 13.22 28.60 -5.48
N THR A 545 12.46 29.61 -5.89
CA THR A 545 11.02 29.61 -5.61
C THR A 545 10.34 28.51 -6.42
N GLU A 546 9.16 28.08 -5.99
CA GLU A 546 8.32 27.13 -6.71
C GLU A 546 8.06 27.60 -8.16
N GLN A 547 7.82 28.90 -8.33
CA GLN A 547 7.55 29.51 -9.64
C GLN A 547 8.81 29.56 -10.52
N GLU A 548 9.97 29.90 -9.95
CA GLU A 548 11.26 29.86 -10.66
C GLU A 548 11.63 28.43 -11.09
N TRP A 549 11.40 27.45 -10.22
CA TRP A 549 11.66 26.07 -10.55
C TRP A 549 10.76 25.61 -11.71
N GLU A 550 9.46 25.89 -11.64
CA GLU A 550 8.52 25.46 -12.68
C GLU A 550 8.78 26.15 -14.03
N LYS A 551 9.05 27.46 -14.01
CA LYS A 551 9.41 28.19 -15.25
C LYS A 551 10.64 27.57 -15.89
N ALA A 552 11.69 27.28 -15.10
CA ALA A 552 12.91 26.66 -15.59
C ALA A 552 12.66 25.26 -16.18
N ALA A 553 11.69 24.50 -15.64
CA ALA A 553 11.31 23.18 -16.12
C ALA A 553 10.54 23.24 -17.45
N ARG A 554 9.47 24.04 -17.53
CA ARG A 554 8.51 23.94 -18.65
C ARG A 554 8.62 24.99 -19.75
N GLY A 555 9.31 26.10 -19.48
CA GLY A 555 9.38 27.24 -20.39
C GLY A 555 8.08 28.01 -20.56
N GLU A 556 8.11 29.05 -21.41
CA GLU A 556 6.98 29.96 -21.64
C GLU A 556 5.76 29.26 -22.27
N GLN A 557 6.00 28.17 -23.01
CA GLN A 557 4.95 27.41 -23.70
C GLN A 557 4.13 26.52 -22.77
N GLY A 558 4.51 26.41 -21.48
CA GLY A 558 3.76 25.65 -20.50
C GLY A 558 3.81 24.14 -20.75
N ASN A 559 4.96 23.60 -21.18
CA ASN A 559 5.09 22.17 -21.47
C ASN A 559 4.67 21.30 -20.26
N LEU A 560 4.12 20.12 -20.54
CA LEU A 560 3.73 19.15 -19.51
C LEU A 560 4.95 18.50 -18.84
N PHE A 561 5.97 18.18 -19.61
CA PHE A 561 7.29 17.70 -19.18
C PHE A 561 8.38 18.66 -19.67
N PRO A 562 9.60 18.65 -19.10
CA PRO A 562 10.64 19.58 -19.52
C PRO A 562 10.94 19.56 -21.02
N TRP A 563 10.91 18.36 -21.62
CA TRP A 563 11.18 18.15 -23.04
C TRP A 563 9.96 18.25 -23.97
N GLY A 564 8.75 18.51 -23.45
CA GLY A 564 7.53 18.65 -24.26
C GLY A 564 6.26 18.05 -23.63
N ASN A 565 5.23 17.82 -24.44
CA ASN A 565 3.89 17.42 -23.98
C ASN A 565 3.61 15.91 -24.06
N THR A 566 4.60 15.10 -24.44
CA THR A 566 4.48 13.65 -24.54
C THR A 566 5.52 13.00 -23.64
N PHE A 567 5.07 12.10 -22.79
CA PHE A 567 5.94 11.37 -21.88
C PHE A 567 6.92 10.48 -22.64
N ASP A 568 8.16 10.44 -22.17
CA ASP A 568 9.22 9.59 -22.71
C ASP A 568 10.10 9.11 -21.56
N ALA A 569 10.04 7.80 -21.27
CA ALA A 569 10.80 7.18 -20.19
C ALA A 569 12.31 7.18 -20.43
N GLY A 570 12.77 7.43 -21.66
CA GLY A 570 14.19 7.53 -22.00
C GLY A 570 14.82 8.90 -21.74
N LYS A 571 14.05 9.84 -21.18
CA LYS A 571 14.46 11.24 -20.96
C LYS A 571 14.56 11.65 -19.51
N ALA A 572 14.28 10.75 -18.56
CA ALA A 572 14.35 11.03 -17.14
C ALA A 572 14.63 9.75 -16.35
N ASN A 573 15.31 9.89 -15.20
CA ASN A 573 15.45 8.80 -14.25
C ASN A 573 14.17 8.68 -13.42
N LEU A 574 13.24 7.83 -13.85
CA LEU A 574 11.98 7.55 -13.16
C LEU A 574 11.83 6.05 -12.97
N LYS A 575 10.77 5.60 -12.30
CA LYS A 575 10.45 4.16 -12.18
C LYS A 575 10.37 3.46 -13.54
N ALA A 576 9.88 4.17 -14.55
CA ALA A 576 9.79 3.69 -15.94
C ALA A 576 11.16 3.48 -16.60
N SER A 577 12.23 4.15 -16.14
CA SER A 577 13.60 3.93 -16.65
C SER A 577 14.17 2.57 -16.23
N GLY A 578 13.61 1.95 -15.18
CA GLY A 578 14.08 0.68 -14.62
C GLY A 578 15.37 0.77 -13.79
N ILE A 579 15.93 1.98 -13.61
CA ILE A 579 17.13 2.22 -12.82
C ILE A 579 16.74 2.29 -11.32
N ARG A 580 17.48 1.57 -10.47
CA ARG A 580 17.24 1.55 -9.03
C ARG A 580 18.27 2.41 -8.31
N GLY A 581 17.88 3.65 -8.01
CA GLY A 581 18.69 4.67 -7.35
C GLY A 581 18.89 5.89 -8.23
N THR A 582 19.56 6.90 -7.66
CA THR A 582 19.98 8.09 -8.40
C THR A 582 21.00 7.71 -9.48
N VAL A 583 21.09 8.53 -10.52
CA VAL A 583 22.14 8.46 -11.55
C VAL A 583 23.03 9.68 -11.46
N ALA A 584 24.17 9.65 -12.15
CA ALA A 584 24.99 10.85 -12.31
C ALA A 584 24.17 11.95 -13.00
N VAL A 585 24.33 13.18 -12.55
CA VAL A 585 23.65 14.33 -13.18
C VAL A 585 24.05 14.45 -14.66
N GLY A 586 23.11 14.85 -15.51
CA GLY A 586 23.27 14.93 -16.97
C GLY A 586 23.25 13.59 -17.69
N SER A 587 22.78 12.52 -17.03
CA SER A 587 22.65 11.20 -17.69
C SER A 587 21.56 11.18 -18.77
N PHE A 588 20.63 12.14 -18.75
CA PHE A 588 19.50 12.22 -19.66
C PHE A 588 19.45 13.56 -20.42
N PRO A 589 20.43 13.86 -21.30
CA PRO A 589 20.50 15.16 -21.99
C PRO A 589 19.30 15.42 -22.92
N GLY A 590 18.62 14.35 -23.38
CA GLY A 590 17.38 14.47 -24.16
C GLY A 590 16.17 14.96 -23.35
N GLY A 591 16.29 15.00 -22.02
CA GLY A 591 15.30 15.48 -21.07
C GLY A 591 15.48 16.94 -20.64
N ALA A 592 16.43 17.67 -21.22
CA ALA A 592 16.64 19.07 -20.91
C ALA A 592 15.37 19.91 -21.15
N SER A 593 15.17 20.92 -20.29
CA SER A 593 14.13 21.92 -20.45
C SER A 593 14.36 22.79 -21.69
N PRO A 594 13.39 23.63 -22.12
CA PRO A 594 13.58 24.53 -23.26
C PRO A 594 14.73 25.53 -23.07
N TYR A 595 15.14 25.77 -21.82
CA TYR A 595 16.27 26.63 -21.46
C TYR A 595 17.60 25.88 -21.33
N GLY A 596 17.59 24.53 -21.40
CA GLY A 596 18.79 23.71 -21.25
C GLY A 596 19.08 23.27 -19.81
N VAL A 597 18.10 23.39 -18.90
CA VAL A 597 18.24 22.87 -17.53
C VAL A 597 17.92 21.37 -17.55
N GLU A 598 18.82 20.56 -17.01
CA GLU A 598 18.73 19.11 -17.06
C GLU A 598 18.21 18.52 -15.74
N ASP A 599 17.75 17.27 -15.84
CA ASP A 599 17.22 16.47 -14.73
C ASP A 599 16.11 17.17 -13.94
N MET A 600 15.35 18.07 -14.57
CA MET A 600 14.19 18.73 -13.96
C MET A 600 13.01 17.77 -13.74
N ALA A 601 13.09 16.54 -14.24
CA ALA A 601 12.10 15.50 -14.01
C ALA A 601 12.80 14.19 -13.65
N GLY A 602 12.42 13.60 -12.52
CA GLY A 602 13.02 12.38 -11.98
C GLY A 602 14.36 12.62 -11.27
N ASN A 603 15.09 11.53 -11.08
CA ASN A 603 16.33 11.45 -10.31
C ASN A 603 16.12 11.71 -8.81
N VAL A 604 15.83 12.95 -8.42
CA VAL A 604 15.50 13.32 -7.04
C VAL A 604 14.42 14.40 -7.02
N TRP A 605 13.56 14.35 -6.01
CA TRP A 605 12.80 15.52 -5.58
C TRP A 605 13.73 16.65 -5.19
N GLU A 606 13.29 17.88 -5.41
CA GLU A 606 14.10 19.06 -5.13
C GLU A 606 13.41 20.03 -4.19
N TRP A 607 14.14 20.46 -3.16
CA TRP A 607 13.71 21.51 -2.25
C TRP A 607 13.55 22.85 -2.96
N THR A 608 12.42 23.53 -2.68
CA THR A 608 12.19 24.94 -3.05
C THR A 608 12.03 25.81 -1.81
N ALA A 609 12.09 27.14 -1.97
CA ALA A 609 12.01 28.08 -0.85
C ALA A 609 10.61 28.21 -0.24
N ASP A 610 9.57 28.02 -1.06
CA ASP A 610 8.19 28.38 -0.74
C ASP A 610 7.52 27.42 0.26
N PRO A 611 6.63 27.94 1.13
CA PRO A 611 5.74 27.10 1.90
C PRO A 611 4.73 26.39 1.00
N TYR A 612 4.31 25.19 1.37
CA TYR A 612 3.30 24.46 0.62
C TYR A 612 1.91 25.05 0.90
N GLN A 613 1.47 25.95 0.00
CA GLN A 613 0.16 26.60 0.06
C GLN A 613 -0.64 26.40 -1.23
N GLY A 614 -1.94 26.61 -1.14
CA GLY A 614 -2.83 26.65 -2.30
C GLY A 614 -2.56 27.85 -3.18
N TYR A 615 -2.64 27.67 -4.49
CA TYR A 615 -2.45 28.76 -5.44
C TYR A 615 -3.53 29.84 -5.26
N PRO A 616 -3.17 31.14 -5.43
CA PRO A 616 -4.14 32.22 -5.28
C PRO A 616 -5.37 32.01 -6.17
N GLY A 617 -6.57 32.00 -5.59
CA GLY A 617 -7.81 31.76 -6.35
C GLY A 617 -8.16 30.29 -6.58
N SER A 618 -7.39 29.35 -6.04
CA SER A 618 -7.75 27.93 -6.04
C SER A 618 -8.95 27.66 -5.13
N SER A 619 -9.91 26.88 -5.64
CA SER A 619 -10.99 26.31 -4.83
C SER A 619 -10.61 24.98 -4.20
N TYR A 620 -9.47 24.40 -4.58
CA TYR A 620 -8.98 23.16 -4.03
C TYR A 620 -8.24 23.41 -2.71
N VAL A 621 -8.56 22.61 -1.70
CA VAL A 621 -7.92 22.66 -0.38
C VAL A 621 -7.24 21.33 -0.13
N ASP A 622 -5.94 21.38 0.10
CA ASP A 622 -5.12 20.25 0.49
C ASP A 622 -4.96 20.22 2.02
N GLU A 623 -4.97 19.04 2.62
CA GLU A 623 -4.77 18.88 4.07
C GLU A 623 -3.33 19.26 4.50
N PHE A 624 -2.39 19.23 3.57
CA PHE A 624 -1.00 19.57 3.81
C PHE A 624 -0.70 21.06 3.65
N TYR A 625 -1.68 21.90 3.25
CA TYR A 625 -1.44 23.34 3.13
C TYR A 625 -1.07 23.96 4.48
N SER A 626 0.17 24.45 4.58
CA SER A 626 0.76 24.96 5.80
C SER A 626 2.00 25.82 5.53
N ASP A 627 2.24 26.78 6.42
CA ASP A 627 3.50 27.54 6.46
C ASP A 627 4.69 26.68 6.96
N GLU A 628 4.38 25.54 7.58
CA GLU A 628 5.37 24.64 8.18
C GLU A 628 5.97 23.64 7.17
N LEU A 629 5.27 23.34 6.08
CA LEU A 629 5.75 22.43 5.03
C LEU A 629 6.36 23.21 3.88
N LYS A 630 7.31 22.59 3.18
CA LYS A 630 8.00 23.16 2.02
C LYS A 630 7.62 22.43 0.75
N VAL A 631 7.53 23.16 -0.35
CA VAL A 631 7.24 22.56 -1.65
C VAL A 631 8.47 21.81 -2.16
N THR A 632 8.25 20.60 -2.63
CA THR A 632 9.22 19.83 -3.41
C THR A 632 8.73 19.62 -4.84
N ARG A 633 9.66 19.60 -5.79
CA ARG A 633 9.38 19.51 -7.23
C ARG A 633 10.23 18.42 -7.92
N GLY A 634 9.85 18.03 -9.13
CA GLY A 634 10.68 17.20 -10.03
C GLY A 634 10.40 15.70 -10.02
N GLY A 635 10.00 15.12 -8.89
CA GLY A 635 9.82 13.67 -8.77
C GLY A 635 11.15 12.93 -8.59
N GLY A 636 11.13 11.79 -7.90
CA GLY A 636 12.30 10.96 -7.62
C GLY A 636 12.50 9.80 -8.60
N TRP A 637 13.65 9.14 -8.50
CA TRP A 637 14.02 7.99 -9.33
C TRP A 637 13.06 6.78 -9.26
N PHE A 638 12.21 6.69 -8.24
CA PHE A 638 11.21 5.62 -8.10
C PHE A 638 9.77 6.07 -8.37
N ASP A 639 9.56 7.32 -8.75
CA ASP A 639 8.22 7.84 -9.03
C ASP A 639 7.75 7.50 -10.45
N ASP A 640 6.43 7.57 -10.64
CA ASP A 640 5.75 7.28 -11.91
C ASP A 640 5.62 8.57 -12.76
N GLU A 641 5.16 8.43 -14.01
CA GLU A 641 4.98 9.53 -14.97
C GLU A 641 4.28 10.79 -14.40
N PRO A 642 3.22 10.69 -13.56
CA PRO A 642 2.56 11.87 -13.02
C PRO A 642 3.46 12.85 -12.26
N GLN A 643 4.42 12.32 -11.50
CA GLN A 643 5.35 13.11 -10.68
C GLN A 643 6.44 13.80 -11.51
N ALA A 644 6.67 13.31 -12.73
CA ALA A 644 7.63 13.90 -13.67
C ALA A 644 7.08 15.14 -14.40
N ARG A 645 5.80 15.45 -14.25
CA ARG A 645 5.21 16.65 -14.86
C ARG A 645 5.83 17.90 -14.24
N ALA A 646 6.09 18.90 -15.07
CA ALA A 646 6.71 20.14 -14.62
C ALA A 646 5.83 20.94 -13.64
N SER A 647 4.50 20.80 -13.72
CA SER A 647 3.56 21.41 -12.77
C SER A 647 3.36 20.58 -11.50
N ASN A 648 3.86 19.34 -11.44
CA ASN A 648 3.66 18.50 -10.28
C ASN A 648 4.40 19.06 -9.07
N ARG A 649 3.73 18.99 -7.92
CA ARG A 649 4.20 19.53 -6.66
C ARG A 649 3.86 18.57 -5.53
N SER A 650 4.75 18.49 -4.56
CA SER A 650 4.59 17.73 -3.34
C SER A 650 4.98 18.57 -2.13
N ALA A 651 4.70 18.06 -0.94
CA ALA A 651 4.96 18.73 0.32
C ALA A 651 5.86 17.85 1.20
N ALA A 652 6.90 18.45 1.78
CA ALA A 652 7.73 17.77 2.76
C ALA A 652 8.04 18.69 3.94
N ALA A 653 8.13 18.11 5.14
CA ALA A 653 8.53 18.86 6.33
C ALA A 653 10.00 19.28 6.17
N PRO A 654 10.40 20.50 6.58
CA PRO A 654 11.74 21.03 6.33
C PRO A 654 12.86 20.19 6.96
N ASP A 655 12.53 19.33 7.93
CA ASP A 655 13.46 18.41 8.56
C ASP A 655 13.49 16.99 7.95
N SER A 656 12.76 16.78 6.85
CA SER A 656 12.74 15.53 6.09
C SER A 656 14.07 15.32 5.36
N ALA A 657 14.54 14.07 5.28
CA ALA A 657 15.79 13.71 4.62
C ALA A 657 15.71 12.29 4.03
N ASN A 658 15.20 12.19 2.80
CA ASN A 658 15.00 10.92 2.10
C ASN A 658 16.13 10.63 1.09
N ASP A 659 16.22 9.40 0.59
CA ASP A 659 17.24 8.95 -0.38
C ASP A 659 16.90 9.29 -1.84
N ASP A 660 15.83 10.05 -2.05
CA ASP A 660 15.36 10.58 -3.32
C ASP A 660 15.08 12.09 -3.24
N LEU A 661 15.58 12.78 -2.20
CA LEU A 661 15.32 14.19 -1.96
C LEU A 661 16.63 14.97 -1.86
N GLY A 662 16.87 15.81 -2.86
CA GLY A 662 18.01 16.70 -3.02
C GLY A 662 17.56 18.15 -3.28
N PHE A 663 18.37 18.91 -4.01
CA PHE A 663 18.09 20.31 -4.33
C PHE A 663 19.02 20.85 -5.43
N ARG A 664 18.65 22.02 -5.97
CA ARG A 664 19.51 22.87 -6.81
C ARG A 664 19.44 24.32 -6.32
N CYS A 665 20.42 25.16 -6.69
CA CYS A 665 20.44 26.56 -6.28
C CYS A 665 20.10 27.52 -7.43
N VAL A 666 19.72 28.74 -7.06
CA VAL A 666 19.39 29.85 -7.95
C VAL A 666 20.11 31.13 -7.49
N LYS A 667 20.29 32.09 -8.40
CA LYS A 667 20.91 33.40 -8.14
C LYS A 667 20.11 34.55 -8.75
#